data_AF-A0A803XXK1-F1
#
_entry.id   AF-A0A803XXK1-F1
#
_cell.length_a   1.000
_cell.length_b   1.000
_cell.length_c   1.000
_cell.angle_alpha   90.00
_cell.angle_beta   90.00
_cell.angle_gamma   90.00
#
_symmetry.space_group_name_H-M   'P 1'
#
loop_
_entity.id
_entity.type
_entity.pdbx_description
1 polymer ?
#
loop_
_entity_poly.entity_id
_entity_poly.type
_entity_poly.pdbx_seq_one_letter_code
_entity_poly.pdbx_strand_id
1 'polypeptide(L)'
;MGFCFVCRLLLLLLFGFLLFLAPSALGDWDLSESMTCLQDRLELELPRELGNYTWHVHAVDVSGEEMMSCEHTVDYEKLLLSALLVNCTSLEHGQYQLRLLLLLNDTVGEERNVTYSAQCGAARGDEIIAPLFVGATNCTKDSMAPLAAAAGLSALAGTLTIDDGIRVHQLSLEEAMQHGYSFLVDGHHLVFQAAFTATGVVFYKHNHKVLYTAALKLTYGPPERRLTVESRMLCAPGPVLCNTTHMTVAIPAFPGTLMAVAVEDETIPMDQLQDKGITLNTTGGVNLLVSRGVLKSALYGESCPGVQSYLSSLKLTFHFHGETVAMVMHPECPCDQHTPIAAVCTQDGYMDFEVLAGSTTPPLALDTLRLRDPMCEPASRSPLNDRAWFHVPLSGCGTRYWFEGEKIMYENEVRALRSDRVLHRISRDSEFRLTVLCSFSNGDASVSVRVDNPPPLAASMNQGPLSLILLSYPEDSYRQPYRDDQYPIVRYLQQPIFMEVQVLNRNDPSLHLQLDDCWATASEDPSSLPQWNIVVDGCEYDQDSYRTVFHPVGRGASYPNYRQRLEVKAFAFVSDKALPGLVYFHCSVLLCNRVQPDSPLCTARCPRPPRSKRGSGMPGASPTVSLQGPVLLVPHGWAAARGDALLSRAAWAAVTAAAVGVLSLVAAMLLSMALLKCLKRRALMVNVEY
;
A
#
# COMPACT_ATOMS: atom_id res chain seq x y z
N MET A 1 66.00 21.38 -54.95
CA MET A 1 66.65 22.30 -54.00
C MET A 1 65.59 23.28 -53.53
N GLY A 2 65.41 23.38 -52.22
CA GLY A 2 64.27 24.04 -51.60
C GLY A 2 64.45 25.53 -51.28
N PHE A 3 63.43 26.02 -50.58
CA PHE A 3 63.30 27.30 -49.86
C PHE A 3 63.13 28.55 -50.74
N CYS A 4 61.97 29.22 -50.76
CA CYS A 4 61.29 29.97 -49.69
C CYS A 4 62.05 31.27 -49.34
N PHE A 5 61.30 32.38 -49.28
CA PHE A 5 61.50 33.66 -48.56
C PHE A 5 60.91 34.79 -49.43
N VAL A 6 59.62 35.12 -49.33
CA VAL A 6 58.92 35.83 -48.23
C VAL A 6 59.44 37.25 -47.99
N CYS A 7 58.47 38.16 -48.05
CA CYS A 7 58.42 39.50 -47.44
C CYS A 7 59.26 40.61 -48.09
N ARG A 8 58.54 41.57 -48.67
CA ARG A 8 58.10 42.82 -47.99
C ARG A 8 57.36 43.68 -49.01
N LEU A 9 56.38 44.51 -48.69
CA LEU A 9 55.52 44.74 -47.53
C LEU A 9 54.63 45.90 -47.99
N LEU A 10 53.32 45.80 -47.75
CA LEU A 10 52.32 46.87 -47.64
C LEU A 10 52.43 48.07 -48.60
N LEU A 11 51.37 48.31 -49.36
CA LEU A 11 50.25 49.17 -48.95
C LEU A 11 49.41 49.43 -50.21
N LEU A 12 48.12 49.07 -50.19
CA LEU A 12 46.99 49.76 -50.84
C LEU A 12 45.83 48.78 -51.04
N LEU A 13 45.01 48.70 -50.00
CA LEU A 13 43.56 48.73 -50.17
C LEU A 13 43.20 49.79 -51.23
N LEU A 14 42.41 49.43 -52.24
CA LEU A 14 41.24 50.15 -52.75
C LEU A 14 40.97 49.81 -54.22
N PHE A 15 39.81 49.18 -54.41
CA PHE A 15 38.96 49.16 -55.60
C PHE A 15 39.41 48.41 -56.86
N GLY A 16 38.69 47.31 -57.10
CA GLY A 16 38.14 46.99 -58.42
C GLY A 16 38.65 45.69 -59.02
N PHE A 17 37.95 44.58 -58.78
CA PHE A 17 37.06 44.00 -59.80
C PHE A 17 36.33 42.76 -59.25
N LEU A 18 35.01 42.78 -59.40
CA LEU A 18 34.11 41.64 -59.23
C LEU A 18 34.50 40.48 -60.15
N LEU A 19 34.39 39.25 -59.64
CA LEU A 19 33.43 38.27 -60.17
C LEU A 19 33.34 37.06 -59.23
N PHE A 20 32.11 36.85 -58.75
CA PHE A 20 31.67 35.74 -57.90
C PHE A 20 31.81 34.40 -58.61
N LEU A 21 32.31 33.42 -57.86
CA LEU A 21 32.19 31.99 -58.12
C LEU A 21 30.80 31.53 -57.68
N ALA A 22 30.07 30.85 -58.57
CA ALA A 22 28.97 29.96 -58.21
C ALA A 22 29.38 28.54 -58.62
N PRO A 23 29.46 27.58 -57.68
CA PRO A 23 29.41 26.16 -58.02
C PRO A 23 27.95 25.70 -58.08
N SER A 24 27.62 25.10 -59.22
CA SER A 24 26.48 24.25 -59.54
C SER A 24 25.75 23.58 -58.35
N ALA A 25 24.55 24.08 -58.04
CA ALA A 25 23.55 23.34 -57.27
C ALA A 25 22.89 22.28 -58.16
N LEU A 26 22.97 21.01 -57.77
CA LEU A 26 22.29 19.90 -58.43
C LEU A 26 21.00 19.60 -57.66
N GLY A 27 19.89 20.07 -58.23
CA GLY A 27 18.50 19.57 -58.15
C GLY A 27 17.95 19.02 -56.85
N ASP A 28 17.04 19.78 -56.24
CA ASP A 28 15.93 19.28 -55.43
C ASP A 28 15.02 18.44 -56.35
N TRP A 29 14.76 17.17 -56.01
CA TRP A 29 13.89 16.30 -56.82
C TRP A 29 12.46 16.43 -56.30
N ASP A 30 11.60 17.11 -57.05
CA ASP A 30 10.20 17.33 -56.67
C ASP A 30 9.38 16.07 -57.01
N LEU A 31 9.01 15.27 -56.00
CA LEU A 31 8.23 14.02 -56.16
C LEU A 31 6.72 14.26 -56.36
N SER A 32 6.32 15.47 -56.73
CA SER A 32 4.93 15.90 -56.89
C SER A 32 4.13 15.04 -57.89
N GLU A 33 4.81 14.30 -58.80
CA GLU A 33 4.17 13.43 -59.80
C GLU A 33 3.97 11.96 -59.38
N SER A 34 4.48 11.52 -58.21
CA SER A 34 4.42 10.11 -57.76
C SER A 34 3.70 9.93 -56.41
N MET A 35 2.77 10.84 -56.13
CA MET A 35 2.07 10.99 -54.86
C MET A 35 0.56 10.76 -55.06
N THR A 36 -0.01 9.85 -54.26
CA THR A 36 -1.45 9.58 -54.23
C THR A 36 -2.03 10.15 -52.94
N CYS A 37 -2.77 11.26 -53.07
CA CYS A 37 -3.46 11.90 -51.95
C CYS A 37 -4.81 11.20 -51.70
N LEU A 38 -4.93 10.46 -50.60
CA LEU A 38 -6.19 9.90 -50.11
C LEU A 38 -6.76 10.80 -48.99
N GLN A 39 -8.02 10.59 -48.62
CA GLN A 39 -8.79 11.50 -47.75
C GLN A 39 -8.21 11.65 -46.33
N ASP A 40 -7.49 10.63 -45.84
CA ASP A 40 -6.90 10.53 -44.49
C ASP A 40 -5.39 10.20 -44.50
N ARG A 41 -4.87 9.77 -45.65
CA ARG A 41 -3.53 9.20 -45.81
C ARG A 41 -2.87 9.72 -47.08
N LEU A 42 -1.55 9.83 -47.00
CA LEU A 42 -0.68 10.03 -48.13
C LEU A 42 0.05 8.75 -48.49
N GLU A 43 0.01 8.36 -49.76
CA GLU A 43 0.89 7.33 -50.30
C GLU A 43 1.89 7.94 -51.29
N LEU A 44 3.18 7.72 -51.03
CA LEU A 44 4.30 8.21 -51.82
C LEU A 44 5.10 7.02 -52.35
N GLU A 45 5.19 6.90 -53.68
CA GLU A 45 6.11 5.95 -54.29
C GLU A 45 7.52 6.53 -54.30
N LEU A 46 8.46 5.82 -53.68
CA LEU A 46 9.86 6.20 -53.58
C LEU A 46 10.63 5.76 -54.85
N PRO A 47 11.66 6.51 -55.28
CA PRO A 47 12.45 6.18 -56.46
C PRO A 47 13.03 4.77 -56.43
N ARG A 48 12.98 4.05 -57.56
CA ARG A 48 13.44 2.65 -57.65
C ARG A 48 14.94 2.49 -57.41
N GLU A 49 15.71 3.56 -57.57
CA GLU A 49 17.15 3.62 -57.32
C GLU A 49 17.49 3.37 -55.84
N LEU A 50 16.56 3.63 -54.91
CA LEU A 50 16.73 3.37 -53.47
C LEU A 50 16.78 1.88 -53.12
N GLY A 51 16.25 0.99 -53.97
CA GLY A 51 16.31 -0.46 -53.74
C GLY A 51 17.73 -1.04 -53.70
N ASN A 52 18.73 -0.30 -54.22
CA ASN A 52 20.13 -0.72 -54.25
C ASN A 52 20.95 -0.24 -53.04
N TYR A 53 20.38 0.57 -52.14
CA TYR A 53 21.07 1.17 -50.99
C TYR A 53 20.35 0.82 -49.68
N THR A 54 21.07 0.91 -48.54
CA THR A 54 20.42 0.92 -47.23
C THR A 54 20.06 2.35 -46.87
N TRP A 55 18.80 2.60 -46.54
CA TRP A 55 18.30 3.95 -46.29
C TRP A 55 17.29 3.98 -45.14
N HIS A 56 17.24 5.12 -44.45
CA HIS A 56 16.26 5.43 -43.42
C HIS A 56 15.52 6.72 -43.80
N VAL A 57 14.27 6.85 -43.35
CA VAL A 57 13.43 8.00 -43.68
C VAL A 57 12.74 8.55 -42.42
N HIS A 58 12.85 9.86 -42.24
CA HIS A 58 12.24 10.59 -41.14
C HIS A 58 11.37 11.72 -41.70
N ALA A 59 10.18 11.93 -41.14
CA ALA A 59 9.37 13.11 -41.46
C ALA A 59 9.94 14.31 -40.71
N VAL A 60 10.12 15.43 -41.42
CA VAL A 60 10.72 16.65 -40.85
C VAL A 60 9.79 17.84 -41.05
N ASP A 61 9.87 18.78 -40.12
CA ASP A 61 9.10 20.01 -40.19
C ASP A 61 9.76 21.04 -41.14
N VAL A 62 9.19 22.24 -41.20
CA VAL A 62 9.70 23.34 -42.02
C VAL A 62 11.10 23.82 -41.61
N SER A 63 11.54 23.52 -40.38
CA SER A 63 12.86 23.84 -39.84
C SER A 63 13.88 22.72 -40.03
N GLY A 64 13.46 21.55 -40.51
CA GLY A 64 14.30 20.37 -40.73
C GLY A 64 14.46 19.49 -39.49
N GLU A 65 13.69 19.75 -38.43
CA GLU A 65 13.64 18.92 -37.21
C GLU A 65 12.66 17.76 -37.40
N GLU A 66 12.94 16.61 -36.77
CA GLU A 66 12.10 15.42 -36.90
C GLU A 66 10.74 15.59 -36.22
N MET A 67 9.67 15.26 -36.95
CA MET A 67 8.29 15.30 -36.46
C MET A 67 7.95 14.03 -35.69
N MET A 68 8.17 14.04 -34.38
CA MET A 68 7.89 12.91 -33.49
C MET A 68 6.41 12.48 -33.44
N SER A 69 5.48 13.34 -33.86
CA SER A 69 4.05 13.04 -33.95
C SER A 69 3.63 12.35 -35.25
N CYS A 70 4.54 12.22 -36.22
CA CYS A 70 4.24 11.59 -37.50
C CYS A 70 4.35 10.07 -37.41
N GLU A 71 3.24 9.39 -37.67
CA GLU A 71 3.21 7.92 -37.79
C GLU A 71 3.22 7.56 -39.29
N HIS A 72 4.38 7.11 -39.78
CA HIS A 72 4.57 6.64 -41.15
C HIS A 72 4.97 5.16 -41.20
N THR A 73 4.57 4.51 -42.30
CA THR A 73 4.90 3.12 -42.60
C THR A 73 5.57 3.04 -43.96
N VAL A 74 6.56 2.16 -44.09
CA VAL A 74 7.33 2.01 -45.32
C VAL A 74 7.31 0.55 -45.75
N ASP A 75 6.76 0.30 -46.94
CA ASP A 75 6.87 -1.00 -47.62
C ASP A 75 8.16 -0.99 -48.44
N TYR A 76 9.22 -1.60 -47.90
CA TYR A 76 10.54 -1.67 -48.53
C TYR A 76 10.56 -2.52 -49.81
N GLU A 77 9.62 -3.46 -49.99
CA GLU A 77 9.56 -4.29 -51.21
C GLU A 77 8.91 -3.53 -52.37
N LYS A 78 7.89 -2.72 -52.07
CA LYS A 78 7.19 -1.89 -53.06
C LYS A 78 7.74 -0.48 -53.18
N LEU A 79 8.68 -0.10 -52.30
CA LEU A 79 9.18 1.26 -52.14
C LEU A 79 8.03 2.26 -51.97
N LEU A 80 7.03 1.90 -51.15
CA LEU A 80 5.84 2.73 -50.92
C LEU A 80 5.82 3.23 -49.48
N LEU A 81 5.76 4.55 -49.29
CA LEU A 81 5.62 5.19 -47.98
C LEU A 81 4.19 5.66 -47.77
N SER A 82 3.60 5.27 -46.65
CA SER A 82 2.24 5.64 -46.25
C SER A 82 2.27 6.42 -44.93
N ALA A 83 1.75 7.66 -44.92
CA ALA A 83 1.75 8.56 -43.76
C ALA A 83 0.39 9.25 -43.56
N LEU A 84 0.02 9.58 -42.31
CA LEU A 84 -1.24 10.28 -41.99
C LEU A 84 -1.18 11.77 -42.33
N LEU A 85 -2.21 12.30 -43.00
CA LEU A 85 -2.19 13.66 -43.55
C LEU A 85 -2.09 14.74 -42.45
N VAL A 86 -2.84 14.61 -41.36
CA VAL A 86 -2.95 15.66 -40.33
C VAL A 86 -1.70 15.77 -39.44
N ASN A 87 -1.02 14.66 -39.19
CA ASN A 87 0.08 14.60 -38.22
C ASN A 87 1.47 14.74 -38.84
N CYS A 88 1.58 14.48 -40.15
CA CYS A 88 2.85 14.44 -40.87
C CYS A 88 3.04 15.61 -41.85
N THR A 89 2.04 16.48 -42.05
CA THR A 89 2.15 17.57 -43.03
C THR A 89 2.09 18.95 -42.38
N SER A 90 2.83 19.89 -42.95
CA SER A 90 2.74 21.31 -42.63
C SER A 90 1.81 22.01 -43.61
N LEU A 91 0.86 22.80 -43.10
CA LEU A 91 -0.03 23.59 -43.96
C LEU A 91 0.67 24.87 -44.41
N GLU A 92 1.10 24.93 -45.66
CA GLU A 92 1.67 26.13 -46.28
C GLU A 92 0.78 26.62 -47.41
N HIS A 93 0.37 27.89 -47.38
CA HIS A 93 -0.44 28.54 -48.43
C HIS A 93 -1.73 27.79 -48.85
N GLY A 94 -2.32 27.00 -47.94
CA GLY A 94 -3.55 26.23 -48.21
C GLY A 94 -3.32 24.87 -48.88
N GLN A 95 -2.07 24.40 -48.97
CA GLN A 95 -1.70 23.05 -49.39
C GLN A 95 -0.97 22.34 -48.25
N TYR A 96 -1.23 21.03 -48.12
CA TYR A 96 -0.52 20.20 -47.15
C TYR A 96 0.81 19.76 -47.76
N GLN A 97 1.92 20.17 -47.15
CA GLN A 97 3.26 19.81 -47.58
C GLN A 97 3.87 18.78 -46.62
N LEU A 98 4.25 17.63 -47.15
CA LEU A 98 5.06 16.63 -46.43
C LEU A 98 6.52 16.85 -46.79
N ARG A 99 7.41 16.88 -45.79
CA ARG A 99 8.86 16.86 -46.00
C ARG A 99 9.46 15.62 -45.33
N LEU A 100 10.29 14.91 -46.09
CA LEU A 100 10.94 13.68 -45.66
C LEU A 100 12.45 13.82 -45.80
N LEU A 101 13.19 13.50 -44.76
CA LEU A 101 14.64 13.40 -44.78
C LEU A 101 15.03 11.93 -44.98
N LEU A 102 15.64 11.62 -46.12
CA LEU A 102 16.25 10.31 -46.38
C LEU A 102 17.74 10.34 -46.07
N LEU A 103 18.17 9.35 -45.29
CA LEU A 103 19.56 9.08 -44.94
C LEU A 103 20.02 7.88 -45.76
N LEU A 104 20.81 8.10 -46.82
CA LEU A 104 21.38 7.02 -47.62
C LEU A 104 22.76 6.64 -47.08
N ASN A 105 22.98 5.35 -46.87
CA ASN A 105 24.28 4.79 -46.53
C ASN A 105 24.89 4.15 -47.77
N ASP A 106 25.85 4.84 -48.39
CA ASP A 106 26.57 4.28 -49.54
C ASP A 106 27.67 3.31 -49.06
N THR A 107 27.99 2.34 -49.90
CA THR A 107 29.07 1.36 -49.75
C THR A 107 30.47 1.97 -49.66
N VAL A 108 30.61 3.28 -49.90
CA VAL A 108 31.85 4.07 -49.80
C VAL A 108 31.95 4.87 -48.48
N GLY A 109 30.90 4.86 -47.64
CA GLY A 109 30.93 5.47 -46.29
C GLY A 109 30.71 6.99 -46.23
N GLU A 110 30.21 7.61 -47.29
CA GLU A 110 29.65 8.98 -47.22
C GLU A 110 28.15 8.91 -46.92
N GLU A 111 27.72 9.50 -45.81
CA GLU A 111 26.30 9.71 -45.49
C GLU A 111 25.77 10.84 -46.37
N ARG A 112 24.76 10.53 -47.19
CA ARG A 112 24.13 11.51 -48.07
C ARG A 112 22.68 11.74 -47.64
N ASN A 113 22.41 12.96 -47.20
CA ASN A 113 21.08 13.36 -46.73
C ASN A 113 20.35 14.02 -47.89
N VAL A 114 19.19 13.48 -48.24
CA VAL A 114 18.34 14.02 -49.31
C VAL A 114 16.98 14.32 -48.72
N THR A 115 16.56 15.58 -48.80
CA THR A 115 15.23 15.99 -48.40
C THR A 115 14.29 15.89 -49.60
N TYR A 116 13.14 15.26 -49.42
CA TYR A 116 12.07 15.22 -50.40
C TYR A 116 10.90 16.03 -49.89
N SER A 117 10.27 16.79 -50.78
CA SER A 117 9.03 17.50 -50.46
C SER A 117 7.91 17.03 -51.39
N ALA A 118 6.72 16.87 -50.83
CA ALA A 118 5.54 16.44 -51.56
C ALA A 118 4.36 17.33 -51.16
N GLN A 119 3.53 17.72 -52.13
CA GLN A 119 2.43 18.68 -51.92
C GLN A 119 1.08 18.06 -52.32
N CYS A 120 0.12 18.01 -51.38
CA CYS A 120 -1.27 17.71 -51.69
C CYS A 120 -2.08 19.00 -51.84
N GLY A 121 -2.80 19.13 -52.97
CA GLY A 121 -3.85 20.12 -53.12
C GLY A 121 -5.03 19.77 -52.19
N ALA A 122 -5.59 20.77 -51.50
CA ALA A 122 -6.82 20.60 -50.73
C ALA A 122 -7.92 20.05 -51.67
N ALA A 123 -8.40 18.84 -51.39
CA ALA A 123 -9.39 18.17 -52.22
C ALA A 123 -10.65 19.04 -52.36
N ARG A 124 -11.03 19.32 -53.62
CA ARG A 124 -12.27 20.01 -53.99
C ARG A 124 -13.20 18.97 -54.61
N GLY A 125 -14.28 18.64 -53.90
CA GLY A 125 -15.33 17.76 -54.41
C GLY A 125 -15.79 16.75 -53.37
N ASP A 126 -17.06 16.85 -53.02
CA ASP A 126 -17.86 15.99 -52.16
C ASP A 126 -17.67 16.15 -50.64
N GLU A 127 -18.53 17.02 -50.11
CA GLU A 127 -18.85 17.20 -48.69
C GLU A 127 -19.14 15.86 -48.01
N ILE A 128 -18.12 15.30 -47.37
CA ILE A 128 -18.26 14.75 -46.03
C ILE A 128 -17.20 15.45 -45.20
N ILE A 129 -17.52 16.66 -44.74
CA ILE A 129 -16.81 17.20 -43.58
C ILE A 129 -17.02 16.17 -42.48
N ALA A 130 -15.93 15.56 -42.00
CA ALA A 130 -15.96 14.66 -40.86
C ALA A 130 -16.82 15.29 -39.74
N PRO A 131 -17.67 14.51 -39.05
CA PRO A 131 -18.69 15.06 -38.17
C PRO A 131 -18.05 16.00 -37.15
N LEU A 132 -18.43 17.28 -37.21
CA LEU A 132 -17.97 18.37 -36.33
C LEU A 132 -18.34 18.20 -34.85
N PHE A 133 -18.84 17.04 -34.41
CA PHE A 133 -19.13 16.75 -33.01
C PHE A 133 -18.41 15.47 -32.55
N VAL A 134 -17.07 15.51 -32.47
CA VAL A 134 -16.25 14.53 -31.74
C VAL A 134 -15.74 15.17 -30.44
N GLY A 135 -16.62 15.82 -29.69
CA GLY A 135 -16.31 16.29 -28.35
C GLY A 135 -17.05 15.48 -27.31
N ALA A 136 -16.45 15.37 -26.12
CA ALA A 136 -17.15 14.74 -25.01
C ALA A 136 -18.42 15.54 -24.68
N THR A 137 -19.50 14.82 -24.39
CA THR A 137 -20.77 15.42 -23.95
C THR A 137 -20.59 16.00 -22.55
N ASN A 138 -20.69 17.31 -22.40
CA ASN A 138 -20.68 17.96 -21.09
C ASN A 138 -22.06 17.82 -20.44
N CYS A 139 -22.07 17.23 -19.25
CA CYS A 139 -23.24 17.01 -18.45
C CYS A 139 -23.48 18.16 -17.48
N THR A 140 -24.61 18.84 -17.63
CA THR A 140 -25.12 19.78 -16.62
C THR A 140 -26.27 19.14 -15.83
N LYS A 141 -26.81 19.87 -14.86
CA LYS A 141 -27.92 19.40 -14.01
C LYS A 141 -29.20 19.10 -14.80
N ASP A 142 -29.48 19.87 -15.86
CA ASP A 142 -30.77 19.85 -16.57
C ASP A 142 -30.63 19.63 -18.09
N SER A 143 -29.41 19.62 -18.63
CA SER A 143 -29.15 19.52 -20.06
C SER A 143 -27.82 18.84 -20.39
N MET A 144 -27.70 18.41 -21.64
CA MET A 144 -26.47 17.84 -22.21
C MET A 144 -26.06 18.63 -23.46
N ALA A 145 -24.76 18.87 -23.60
CA ALA A 145 -24.21 19.59 -24.73
C ALA A 145 -22.84 19.01 -25.11
N PRO A 146 -22.60 18.60 -26.36
CA PRO A 146 -21.26 18.28 -26.82
C PRO A 146 -20.42 19.55 -26.94
N LEU A 147 -19.15 19.46 -26.55
CA LEU A 147 -18.16 20.45 -26.91
C LEU A 147 -17.86 20.32 -28.40
N ALA A 148 -17.99 21.39 -29.19
CA ALA A 148 -17.55 21.38 -30.58
C ALA A 148 -16.92 22.69 -31.00
N ALA A 149 -15.89 22.57 -31.85
CA ALA A 149 -15.38 23.67 -32.66
C ALA A 149 -16.15 23.69 -33.97
N ALA A 150 -16.86 24.78 -34.25
CA ALA A 150 -17.54 25.01 -35.52
C ALA A 150 -17.20 26.39 -36.07
N ALA A 151 -16.18 26.45 -36.93
CA ALA A 151 -15.82 27.67 -37.62
C ALA A 151 -16.86 28.02 -38.71
N GLY A 152 -17.45 29.22 -38.62
CA GLY A 152 -18.02 29.92 -39.79
C GLY A 152 -19.51 29.69 -40.10
N LEU A 153 -20.37 29.56 -39.09
CA LEU A 153 -21.80 29.32 -39.29
C LEU A 153 -22.67 30.58 -39.15
N SER A 154 -23.25 31.06 -40.26
CA SER A 154 -24.42 31.97 -40.23
C SER A 154 -25.70 31.14 -40.16
N ALA A 155 -26.07 30.73 -38.94
CA ALA A 155 -27.22 29.85 -38.70
C ALA A 155 -28.56 30.60 -38.85
N LEU A 156 -29.16 30.55 -40.05
CA LEU A 156 -30.56 30.96 -40.25
C LEU A 156 -31.42 29.92 -41.02
N ALA A 157 -30.83 28.83 -41.52
CA ALA A 157 -31.59 27.76 -42.20
C ALA A 157 -30.96 26.38 -41.98
N GLY A 158 -31.55 25.58 -41.08
CA GLY A 158 -31.17 24.20 -40.83
C GLY A 158 -32.34 23.34 -40.32
N THR A 159 -32.23 22.04 -40.51
CA THR A 159 -33.19 21.03 -40.05
C THR A 159 -32.49 20.05 -39.13
N LEU A 160 -33.04 19.86 -37.93
CA LEU A 160 -32.59 18.90 -36.94
C LEU A 160 -33.39 17.60 -37.11
N THR A 161 -32.67 16.50 -37.28
CA THR A 161 -33.24 15.14 -37.24
C THR A 161 -32.81 14.47 -35.94
N ILE A 162 -33.77 13.89 -35.23
CA ILE A 162 -33.61 13.29 -33.91
C ILE A 162 -34.08 11.84 -34.02
N ASP A 163 -33.21 10.89 -33.73
CA ASP A 163 -33.55 9.47 -33.71
C ASP A 163 -33.72 8.99 -32.27
N ASP A 164 -34.97 8.66 -31.90
CA ASP A 164 -35.31 8.11 -30.58
C ASP A 164 -35.23 6.57 -30.52
N GLY A 165 -34.79 5.94 -31.62
CA GLY A 165 -34.70 4.49 -31.81
C GLY A 165 -36.00 3.82 -32.25
N ILE A 166 -37.13 4.53 -32.21
CA ILE A 166 -38.47 4.06 -32.65
C ILE A 166 -38.99 4.92 -33.81
N ARG A 167 -38.72 6.23 -33.79
CA ARG A 167 -39.14 7.22 -34.77
C ARG A 167 -38.03 8.27 -34.96
N VAL A 168 -37.92 8.73 -36.20
CA VAL A 168 -37.08 9.88 -36.54
C VAL A 168 -37.96 11.12 -36.55
N HIS A 169 -37.70 12.05 -35.65
CA HIS A 169 -38.36 13.37 -35.62
C HIS A 169 -37.54 14.33 -36.46
N GLN A 170 -38.17 15.01 -37.41
CA GLN A 170 -37.54 16.02 -38.25
C GLN A 170 -38.17 17.37 -37.93
N LEU A 171 -37.36 18.27 -37.35
CA LEU A 171 -37.79 19.58 -36.88
C LEU A 171 -36.96 20.67 -37.57
N SER A 172 -37.60 21.78 -37.92
CA SER A 172 -36.87 23.01 -38.24
C SER A 172 -36.12 23.49 -36.99
N LEU A 173 -35.09 24.34 -37.17
CA LEU A 173 -34.32 24.87 -36.03
C LEU A 173 -35.22 25.62 -35.03
N GLU A 174 -36.22 26.36 -35.53
CA GLU A 174 -37.19 27.08 -34.69
C GLU A 174 -38.12 26.13 -33.91
N GLU A 175 -38.62 25.07 -34.56
CA GLU A 175 -39.41 24.04 -33.87
C GLU A 175 -38.56 23.28 -32.85
N ALA A 176 -37.31 22.97 -33.17
CA ALA A 176 -36.38 22.34 -32.24
C ALA A 176 -36.22 23.18 -30.95
N MET A 177 -36.16 24.52 -31.09
CA MET A 177 -36.12 25.42 -29.92
C MET A 177 -37.38 25.35 -29.05
N GLN A 178 -38.55 25.16 -29.64
CA GLN A 178 -39.80 24.95 -28.91
C GLN A 178 -39.88 23.57 -28.24
N HIS A 179 -39.16 22.59 -28.80
CA HIS A 179 -39.11 21.20 -28.34
C HIS A 179 -37.93 20.87 -27.40
N GLY A 180 -37.27 21.88 -26.84
CA GLY A 180 -36.28 21.74 -25.76
C GLY A 180 -34.82 21.74 -26.19
N TYR A 181 -34.51 22.18 -27.40
CA TYR A 181 -33.14 22.34 -27.90
C TYR A 181 -32.70 23.80 -27.88
N SER A 182 -31.41 24.06 -27.64
CA SER A 182 -30.82 25.39 -27.72
C SER A 182 -29.53 25.35 -28.54
N PHE A 183 -29.30 26.43 -29.27
CA PHE A 183 -28.16 26.60 -30.15
C PHE A 183 -27.45 27.88 -29.75
N LEU A 184 -26.21 27.77 -29.27
CA LEU A 184 -25.39 28.91 -28.87
C LEU A 184 -24.19 28.99 -29.79
N VAL A 185 -23.85 30.20 -30.23
CA VAL A 185 -22.65 30.47 -31.03
C VAL A 185 -21.69 31.27 -30.16
N ASP A 186 -20.58 30.65 -29.78
CA ASP A 186 -19.50 31.29 -29.03
C ASP A 186 -18.25 31.40 -29.92
N GLY A 187 -18.07 32.56 -30.56
CA GLY A 187 -16.97 32.79 -31.52
C GLY A 187 -17.01 31.82 -32.71
N HIS A 188 -16.11 30.83 -32.70
CA HIS A 188 -16.01 29.74 -33.68
C HIS A 188 -16.54 28.39 -33.13
N HIS A 189 -17.43 28.40 -32.14
CA HIS A 189 -17.98 27.19 -31.53
C HIS A 189 -19.51 27.23 -31.61
N LEU A 190 -20.11 26.23 -32.25
CA LEU A 190 -21.55 26.01 -32.18
C LEU A 190 -21.81 24.99 -31.07
N VAL A 191 -22.31 25.48 -29.94
CA VAL A 191 -22.72 24.64 -28.82
C VAL A 191 -24.17 24.25 -29.02
N PHE A 192 -24.37 22.97 -29.32
CA PHE A 192 -25.68 22.35 -29.34
C PHE A 192 -26.03 21.91 -27.93
N GLN A 193 -27.20 22.27 -27.41
CA GLN A 193 -27.64 21.88 -26.07
C GLN A 193 -29.04 21.27 -26.15
N ALA A 194 -29.21 20.12 -25.52
CA ALA A 194 -30.49 19.42 -25.39
C ALA A 194 -30.90 19.36 -23.92
N ALA A 195 -32.09 19.85 -23.60
CA ALA A 195 -32.69 19.61 -22.29
C ALA A 195 -32.97 18.12 -22.09
N PHE A 196 -32.92 17.61 -20.86
CA PHE A 196 -33.30 16.21 -20.60
C PHE A 196 -34.78 15.92 -20.86
N THR A 197 -35.61 16.96 -20.94
CA THR A 197 -37.02 16.90 -21.33
C THR A 197 -37.26 17.11 -22.82
N ALA A 198 -36.20 17.25 -23.63
CA ALA A 198 -36.33 17.49 -25.06
C ALA A 198 -36.90 16.28 -25.81
N THR A 199 -37.57 16.55 -26.92
CA THR A 199 -38.22 15.51 -27.73
C THR A 199 -37.19 14.57 -28.34
N GLY A 200 -37.29 13.26 -28.10
CA GLY A 200 -36.37 12.25 -28.66
C GLY A 200 -35.13 11.97 -27.80
N VAL A 201 -35.03 12.55 -26.61
CA VAL A 201 -34.08 12.10 -25.58
C VAL A 201 -34.60 10.81 -24.94
N VAL A 202 -33.82 9.74 -25.01
CA VAL A 202 -34.11 8.43 -24.41
C VAL A 202 -33.40 8.33 -23.06
N PHE A 203 -34.00 7.66 -22.08
CA PHE A 203 -33.39 7.47 -20.77
C PHE A 203 -33.42 6.03 -20.28
N TYR A 204 -32.34 5.62 -19.59
CA TYR A 204 -32.20 4.36 -18.88
C TYR A 204 -32.22 4.64 -17.38
N LYS A 205 -33.10 3.96 -16.63
CA LYS A 205 -33.28 4.22 -15.19
C LYS A 205 -33.12 2.97 -14.35
N HIS A 206 -32.32 3.06 -13.29
CA HIS A 206 -32.17 2.01 -12.27
C HIS A 206 -31.83 2.64 -10.90
N ASN A 207 -32.51 2.24 -9.83
CA ASN A 207 -32.25 2.71 -8.45
C ASN A 207 -32.06 4.24 -8.30
N HIS A 208 -32.97 5.05 -8.84
CA HIS A 208 -32.92 6.53 -8.84
C HIS A 208 -31.74 7.16 -9.63
N LYS A 209 -30.93 6.35 -10.32
CA LYS A 209 -29.95 6.82 -11.30
C LYS A 209 -30.58 6.80 -12.69
N VAL A 210 -30.27 7.81 -13.49
CA VAL A 210 -30.78 7.96 -14.85
C VAL A 210 -29.61 8.31 -15.76
N LEU A 211 -29.53 7.62 -16.90
CA LEU A 211 -28.65 7.93 -18.01
C LEU A 211 -29.52 8.40 -19.18
N TYR A 212 -29.26 9.59 -19.70
CA TYR A 212 -29.90 10.16 -20.88
C TYR A 212 -29.03 9.94 -22.11
N THR A 213 -29.67 9.66 -23.24
CA THR A 213 -29.01 9.45 -24.53
C THR A 213 -29.79 10.14 -25.64
N ALA A 214 -29.09 10.75 -26.59
CA ALA A 214 -29.71 11.32 -27.79
C ALA A 214 -28.83 11.08 -29.01
N ALA A 215 -29.45 10.72 -30.14
CA ALA A 215 -28.79 10.62 -31.43
C ALA A 215 -29.37 11.71 -32.35
N LEU A 216 -28.50 12.60 -32.81
CA LEU A 216 -28.89 13.85 -33.44
C LEU A 216 -28.13 14.01 -34.74
N LYS A 217 -28.83 14.45 -35.76
CA LYS A 217 -28.27 14.77 -37.06
C LYS A 217 -28.77 16.14 -37.49
N LEU A 218 -27.88 17.12 -37.43
CA LEU A 218 -28.15 18.49 -37.86
C LEU A 218 -27.77 18.64 -39.33
N THR A 219 -28.68 19.18 -40.12
CA THR A 219 -28.43 19.53 -41.52
C THR A 219 -28.58 21.03 -41.70
N TYR A 220 -27.57 21.73 -42.22
CA TYR A 220 -27.58 23.19 -42.34
C TYR A 220 -26.92 23.65 -43.63
N GLY A 221 -27.29 24.86 -44.07
CA GLY A 221 -26.75 25.48 -45.29
C GLY A 221 -27.73 25.50 -46.46
N PRO A 222 -27.37 26.19 -47.55
CA PRO A 222 -28.20 26.29 -48.75
C PRO A 222 -28.40 24.91 -49.39
N PRO A 223 -29.51 24.69 -50.12
CA PRO A 223 -29.82 23.38 -50.71
C PRO A 223 -28.74 22.84 -51.66
N GLU A 224 -27.88 23.71 -52.20
CA GLU A 224 -26.76 23.36 -53.09
C GLU A 224 -25.47 22.97 -52.35
N ARG A 225 -25.36 23.24 -51.04
CA ARG A 225 -24.24 22.90 -50.14
C ARG A 225 -24.77 22.65 -48.73
N ARG A 226 -25.31 21.45 -48.52
CA ARG A 226 -25.88 21.04 -47.23
C ARG A 226 -24.84 20.29 -46.44
N LEU A 227 -24.44 20.87 -45.32
CA LEU A 227 -23.58 20.21 -44.36
C LEU A 227 -24.43 19.42 -43.38
N THR A 228 -24.04 18.17 -43.16
CA THR A 228 -24.70 17.28 -42.21
C THR A 228 -23.73 16.91 -41.10
N VAL A 229 -24.16 17.08 -39.86
CA VAL A 229 -23.36 16.75 -38.68
C VAL A 229 -24.14 15.80 -37.79
N GLU A 230 -23.54 14.66 -37.49
CA GLU A 230 -24.10 13.64 -36.62
C GLU A 230 -23.40 13.67 -35.26
N SER A 231 -24.18 13.54 -34.19
CA SER A 231 -23.68 13.54 -32.82
C SER A 231 -24.51 12.60 -31.96
N ARG A 232 -23.82 11.79 -31.16
CA ARG A 232 -24.44 10.92 -30.15
C ARG A 232 -24.02 11.40 -28.77
N MET A 233 -25.00 11.67 -27.93
CA MET A 233 -24.81 12.25 -26.61
C MET A 233 -25.15 11.23 -25.53
N LEU A 234 -24.31 11.14 -24.50
CA LEU A 234 -24.57 10.38 -23.28
C LEU A 234 -24.42 11.30 -22.09
N CYS A 235 -25.35 11.21 -21.14
CA CYS A 235 -25.23 12.00 -19.93
C CYS A 235 -25.89 11.39 -18.70
N ALA A 236 -25.14 11.33 -17.59
CA ALA A 236 -25.61 10.85 -16.29
C ALA A 236 -25.53 11.96 -15.24
N PRO A 237 -26.58 12.82 -15.10
CA PRO A 237 -26.60 13.94 -14.15
C PRO A 237 -26.91 13.51 -12.71
N GLY A 238 -27.19 12.22 -12.48
CA GLY A 238 -27.71 11.71 -11.22
C GLY A 238 -26.78 12.02 -10.02
N PRO A 239 -27.33 12.23 -8.81
CA PRO A 239 -26.54 12.59 -7.64
C PRO A 239 -25.49 11.51 -7.37
N VAL A 240 -24.28 11.88 -6.96
CA VAL A 240 -23.29 10.88 -6.50
C VAL A 240 -23.58 10.45 -5.07
N LEU A 241 -23.25 9.21 -4.73
CA LEU A 241 -23.37 8.73 -3.35
C LEU A 241 -22.01 8.88 -2.68
N CYS A 242 -21.93 9.72 -1.66
CA CYS A 242 -20.69 9.92 -0.92
C CYS A 242 -20.79 9.26 0.45
N ASN A 243 -19.81 8.41 0.76
CA ASN A 243 -19.59 7.84 2.06
C ASN A 243 -18.33 8.46 2.69
N THR A 244 -18.03 8.14 3.93
CA THR A 244 -16.85 8.63 4.68
C THR A 244 -15.53 8.32 3.98
N THR A 245 -15.45 7.23 3.20
CA THR A 245 -14.22 6.73 2.56
C THR A 245 -14.18 6.86 1.04
N HIS A 246 -15.31 6.90 0.34
CA HIS A 246 -15.37 6.90 -1.13
C HIS A 246 -16.61 7.62 -1.68
N MET A 247 -16.47 8.19 -2.87
CA MET A 247 -17.56 8.67 -3.73
C MET A 247 -17.93 7.57 -4.73
N THR A 248 -19.22 7.31 -4.91
CA THR A 248 -19.73 6.32 -5.86
C THR A 248 -20.47 7.01 -7.00
N VAL A 249 -19.95 6.83 -8.22
CA VAL A 249 -20.59 7.22 -9.48
C VAL A 249 -21.21 5.97 -10.09
N ALA A 250 -22.53 5.97 -10.26
CA ALA A 250 -23.29 4.80 -10.71
C ALA A 250 -24.06 5.12 -11.99
N ILE A 251 -23.79 4.36 -13.04
CA ILE A 251 -24.44 4.44 -14.35
C ILE A 251 -25.29 3.17 -14.51
N PRO A 252 -26.61 3.30 -14.74
CA PRO A 252 -27.49 2.16 -15.01
C PRO A 252 -27.00 1.27 -16.14
N ALA A 253 -27.37 -0.01 -16.13
CA ALA A 253 -27.13 -0.89 -17.26
C ALA A 253 -27.78 -0.33 -18.54
N PHE A 254 -26.98 -0.19 -19.60
CA PHE A 254 -27.40 0.26 -20.93
C PHE A 254 -26.52 -0.45 -22.00
N PRO A 255 -26.86 -0.39 -23.30
CA PRO A 255 -26.16 -1.14 -24.35
C PRO A 255 -24.77 -0.59 -24.73
N GLY A 256 -24.02 -0.02 -23.78
CA GLY A 256 -22.67 0.52 -23.99
C GLY A 256 -21.61 -0.16 -23.13
N THR A 257 -20.40 -0.26 -23.66
CA THR A 257 -19.23 -0.84 -22.94
C THR A 257 -18.26 0.26 -22.55
N LEU A 258 -17.90 0.36 -21.27
CA LEU A 258 -16.91 1.33 -20.78
C LEU A 258 -15.51 0.94 -21.29
N MET A 259 -14.83 1.90 -21.93
CA MET A 259 -13.51 1.69 -22.55
C MET A 259 -12.38 2.44 -21.86
N ALA A 260 -12.66 3.64 -21.36
CA ALA A 260 -11.66 4.44 -20.67
C ALA A 260 -12.29 5.35 -19.61
N VAL A 261 -11.52 5.61 -18.56
CA VAL A 261 -11.83 6.56 -17.50
C VAL A 261 -10.70 7.58 -17.45
N ALA A 262 -11.03 8.87 -17.48
CA ALA A 262 -10.07 9.94 -17.24
C ALA A 262 -10.56 10.79 -16.08
N VAL A 263 -9.63 11.18 -15.21
CA VAL A 263 -9.88 12.07 -14.08
C VAL A 263 -9.03 13.30 -14.28
N GLU A 264 -9.65 14.47 -14.30
CA GLU A 264 -9.01 15.73 -14.70
C GLU A 264 -8.50 15.65 -16.15
N ASP A 265 -7.19 15.75 -16.36
CA ASP A 265 -6.54 15.63 -17.68
C ASP A 265 -5.77 14.31 -17.85
N GLU A 266 -5.79 13.42 -16.84
CA GLU A 266 -5.08 12.15 -16.85
C GLU A 266 -6.01 11.01 -17.32
N THR A 267 -5.70 10.41 -18.46
CA THR A 267 -6.37 9.16 -18.90
C THR A 267 -5.75 7.98 -18.17
N ILE A 268 -6.59 7.22 -17.44
CA ILE A 268 -6.12 6.13 -16.58
C ILE A 268 -6.40 4.80 -17.29
N PRO A 269 -5.37 3.98 -17.56
CA PRO A 269 -5.54 2.63 -18.08
C PRO A 269 -6.44 1.79 -17.16
N MET A 270 -7.31 0.96 -17.75
CA MET A 270 -8.33 0.21 -17.00
C MET A 270 -7.73 -0.76 -15.94
N ASP A 271 -6.52 -1.25 -16.18
CA ASP A 271 -5.73 -2.11 -15.28
C ASP A 271 -5.13 -1.35 -14.08
N GLN A 272 -4.91 -0.04 -14.20
CA GLN A 272 -4.27 0.80 -13.18
C GLN A 272 -5.27 1.59 -12.31
N LEU A 273 -6.58 1.42 -12.54
CA LEU A 273 -7.60 2.17 -11.81
C LEU A 273 -7.49 1.99 -10.29
N GLN A 274 -7.20 0.78 -9.81
CA GLN A 274 -7.09 0.50 -8.37
C GLN A 274 -5.89 1.21 -7.72
N ASP A 275 -4.76 1.27 -8.41
CA ASP A 275 -3.55 1.96 -7.93
C ASP A 275 -3.78 3.48 -7.80
N LYS A 276 -4.65 4.03 -8.65
CA LYS A 276 -5.11 5.42 -8.59
C LYS A 276 -6.31 5.63 -7.65
N GLY A 277 -6.67 4.62 -6.85
CA GLY A 277 -7.73 4.71 -5.84
C GLY A 277 -9.16 4.65 -6.40
N ILE A 278 -9.35 4.15 -7.62
CA ILE A 278 -10.64 4.00 -8.30
C ILE A 278 -10.94 2.51 -8.45
N THR A 279 -12.02 2.03 -7.82
CA THR A 279 -12.49 0.66 -8.00
C THR A 279 -13.67 0.63 -8.96
N LEU A 280 -13.58 -0.21 -9.99
CA LEU A 280 -14.63 -0.39 -10.99
C LEU A 280 -15.40 -1.68 -10.74
N ASN A 281 -16.73 -1.59 -10.69
CA ASN A 281 -17.63 -2.72 -10.69
C ASN A 281 -18.65 -2.59 -11.84
N THR A 282 -18.68 -3.58 -12.74
CA THR A 282 -19.56 -3.61 -13.92
C THR A 282 -20.79 -4.51 -13.75
N THR A 283 -21.03 -5.09 -12.58
CA THR A 283 -22.20 -5.95 -12.34
C THR A 283 -23.48 -5.12 -12.26
N GLY A 284 -24.35 -5.24 -13.26
CA GLY A 284 -25.65 -4.55 -13.29
C GLY A 284 -25.61 -3.07 -13.71
N GLY A 285 -24.51 -2.64 -14.34
CA GLY A 285 -24.23 -1.25 -14.69
C GLY A 285 -22.78 -0.90 -14.36
N VAL A 286 -22.37 0.36 -14.60
CA VAL A 286 -21.02 0.82 -14.26
C VAL A 286 -21.06 1.55 -12.92
N ASN A 287 -20.39 0.99 -11.92
CA ASN A 287 -20.21 1.59 -10.60
C ASN A 287 -18.73 1.88 -10.38
N LEU A 288 -18.38 3.16 -10.32
CA LEU A 288 -17.04 3.66 -10.02
C LEU A 288 -16.99 4.13 -8.57
N LEU A 289 -16.14 3.50 -7.76
CA LEU A 289 -15.86 3.89 -6.39
C LEU A 289 -14.54 4.66 -6.36
N VAL A 290 -14.61 5.96 -6.21
CA VAL A 290 -13.45 6.87 -6.15
C VAL A 290 -13.11 7.15 -4.69
N SER A 291 -11.88 6.83 -4.29
CA SER A 291 -11.40 7.05 -2.91
C SER A 291 -11.36 8.53 -2.56
N ARG A 292 -11.66 8.88 -1.31
CA ARG A 292 -11.71 10.28 -0.85
C ARG A 292 -10.39 11.04 -1.02
N GLY A 293 -9.24 10.36 -0.99
CA GLY A 293 -7.93 10.96 -1.22
C GLY A 293 -7.71 11.50 -2.64
N VAL A 294 -8.56 11.13 -3.60
CA VAL A 294 -8.51 11.60 -4.99
C VAL A 294 -9.43 12.82 -5.21
N LEU A 295 -10.36 13.07 -4.29
CA LEU A 295 -11.35 14.15 -4.42
C LEU A 295 -10.76 15.50 -4.00
N LYS A 296 -11.14 16.56 -4.73
CA LYS A 296 -10.88 17.94 -4.32
C LYS A 296 -11.91 18.39 -3.29
N SER A 297 -11.56 19.40 -2.50
CA SER A 297 -12.43 19.98 -1.47
C SER A 297 -12.51 21.49 -1.62
N ALA A 298 -13.72 22.05 -1.64
CA ALA A 298 -13.97 23.49 -1.68
C ALA A 298 -14.95 23.93 -0.59
N LEU A 299 -14.84 25.19 -0.16
CA LEU A 299 -15.80 25.89 0.71
C LEU A 299 -16.67 26.76 -0.20
N TYR A 300 -17.88 26.32 -0.55
CA TYR A 300 -18.77 27.07 -1.43
C TYR A 300 -19.68 28.00 -0.63
N GLY A 301 -19.51 29.32 -0.82
CA GLY A 301 -20.25 30.36 -0.11
C GLY A 301 -21.76 30.41 -0.40
N GLU A 302 -22.47 31.05 0.54
CA GLU A 302 -23.92 31.33 0.64
C GLU A 302 -24.90 30.13 0.72
N SER A 303 -24.64 28.98 0.11
CA SER A 303 -25.57 27.81 0.16
C SER A 303 -25.08 26.63 1.01
N CYS A 304 -23.82 26.62 1.45
CA CYS A 304 -23.25 25.48 2.19
C CYS A 304 -22.25 25.94 3.27
N PRO A 305 -22.54 25.75 4.58
CA PRO A 305 -21.62 26.09 5.67
C PRO A 305 -20.53 25.01 5.94
N GLY A 306 -20.32 24.05 5.04
CA GLY A 306 -19.41 22.90 5.22
C GLY A 306 -18.45 22.68 4.06
N VAL A 307 -17.66 21.60 4.12
CA VAL A 307 -16.69 21.23 3.06
C VAL A 307 -17.37 20.35 2.01
N GLN A 308 -17.36 20.81 0.76
CA GLN A 308 -17.89 20.05 -0.37
C GLN A 308 -16.76 19.32 -1.09
N SER A 309 -16.83 17.99 -1.13
CA SER A 309 -15.92 17.16 -1.93
C SER A 309 -16.44 16.99 -3.36
N TYR A 310 -15.57 17.16 -4.35
CA TYR A 310 -15.93 17.12 -5.76
C TYR A 310 -14.79 16.61 -6.63
N LEU A 311 -15.09 16.23 -7.88
CA LEU A 311 -14.10 16.07 -8.94
C LEU A 311 -14.29 17.17 -9.97
N SER A 312 -13.20 17.87 -10.31
CA SER A 312 -13.21 18.94 -11.31
C SER A 312 -13.59 18.46 -12.71
N SER A 313 -13.26 17.21 -13.05
CA SER A 313 -13.65 16.61 -14.33
C SER A 313 -13.52 15.10 -14.21
N LEU A 314 -14.59 14.37 -14.57
CA LEU A 314 -14.60 12.93 -14.73
C LEU A 314 -15.09 12.61 -16.15
N LYS A 315 -14.20 12.12 -17.00
CA LYS A 315 -14.50 11.73 -18.38
C LYS A 315 -14.64 10.22 -18.49
N LEU A 316 -15.79 9.77 -18.97
CA LEU A 316 -16.09 8.35 -19.17
C LEU A 316 -16.33 8.10 -20.64
N THR A 317 -15.59 7.15 -21.22
CA THR A 317 -15.64 6.83 -22.65
C THR A 317 -16.27 5.48 -22.86
N PHE A 318 -17.31 5.40 -23.68
CA PHE A 318 -18.08 4.21 -23.97
C PHE A 318 -18.05 3.87 -25.45
N HIS A 319 -18.06 2.58 -25.76
CA HIS A 319 -18.42 2.09 -27.09
C HIS A 319 -19.92 1.80 -27.14
N PHE A 320 -20.65 2.49 -28.01
CA PHE A 320 -22.12 2.45 -28.09
C PHE A 320 -22.58 2.58 -29.55
N HIS A 321 -23.37 1.61 -30.04
CA HIS A 321 -23.84 1.56 -31.44
C HIS A 321 -22.74 1.66 -32.52
N GLY A 322 -21.54 1.13 -32.26
CA GLY A 322 -20.42 1.16 -33.20
C GLY A 322 -19.60 2.45 -33.17
N GLU A 323 -19.97 3.42 -32.33
CA GLU A 323 -19.27 4.69 -32.16
C GLU A 323 -18.63 4.77 -30.76
N THR A 324 -17.52 5.51 -30.67
CA THR A 324 -16.89 5.86 -29.39
C THR A 324 -17.44 7.18 -28.90
N VAL A 325 -18.17 7.16 -27.78
CA VAL A 325 -18.81 8.34 -27.22
C VAL A 325 -18.28 8.60 -25.83
N ALA A 326 -17.85 9.84 -25.56
CA ALA A 326 -17.38 10.26 -24.25
C ALA A 326 -18.38 11.21 -23.59
N MET A 327 -18.51 11.11 -22.27
CA MET A 327 -19.22 12.08 -21.44
C MET A 327 -18.29 12.63 -20.37
N VAL A 328 -18.42 13.92 -20.07
CA VAL A 328 -17.71 14.61 -18.99
C VAL A 328 -18.73 15.05 -17.96
N MET A 329 -18.49 14.67 -16.71
CA MET A 329 -19.33 15.06 -15.58
C MET A 329 -18.48 15.68 -14.48
N HIS A 330 -19.13 16.53 -13.68
CA HIS A 330 -18.53 17.27 -12.57
C HIS A 330 -19.23 16.81 -11.28
N PRO A 331 -18.89 15.61 -10.75
CA PRO A 331 -19.62 15.04 -9.63
C PRO A 331 -19.29 15.78 -8.32
N GLU A 332 -20.35 16.15 -7.61
CA GLU A 332 -20.28 16.88 -6.34
C GLU A 332 -21.01 16.10 -5.24
N CYS A 333 -20.36 15.93 -4.09
CA CYS A 333 -21.01 15.35 -2.93
C CYS A 333 -22.05 16.31 -2.33
N PRO A 334 -23.16 15.78 -1.78
CA PRO A 334 -24.08 16.58 -0.97
C PRO A 334 -23.34 17.24 0.20
N CYS A 335 -23.70 18.49 0.49
CA CYS A 335 -23.19 19.22 1.64
C CYS A 335 -23.62 18.56 2.95
N ASP A 336 -22.66 17.96 3.65
CA ASP A 336 -22.89 17.35 4.96
C ASP A 336 -22.70 18.42 6.04
N GLN A 337 -23.83 18.88 6.60
CA GLN A 337 -23.87 19.83 7.72
C GLN A 337 -23.33 19.24 9.03
N HIS A 338 -22.91 17.97 9.05
CA HIS A 338 -22.33 17.29 10.22
C HIS A 338 -20.85 16.93 10.04
N THR A 339 -20.21 17.44 8.97
CA THR A 339 -18.76 17.47 8.83
C THR A 339 -18.18 18.84 9.20
N PRO A 340 -17.04 18.88 9.93
CA PRO A 340 -16.52 20.09 10.57
C PRO A 340 -16.13 21.16 9.54
N ILE A 341 -16.22 22.43 9.95
CA ILE A 341 -15.63 23.55 9.22
C ILE A 341 -14.11 23.31 9.18
N ALA A 342 -13.61 22.80 8.06
CA ALA A 342 -12.17 22.71 7.82
C ALA A 342 -11.60 24.13 7.83
N ALA A 343 -10.42 24.29 8.44
CA ALA A 343 -9.82 25.57 8.76
C ALA A 343 -10.01 26.64 7.67
N VAL A 344 -10.35 27.85 8.10
CA VAL A 344 -10.58 29.04 7.27
C VAL A 344 -9.56 30.11 7.66
N CYS A 345 -9.00 30.81 6.68
CA CYS A 345 -8.11 31.93 6.91
C CYS A 345 -8.80 33.19 6.41
N THR A 346 -9.07 34.12 7.30
CA THR A 346 -9.80 35.35 6.99
C THR A 346 -8.85 36.42 6.47
N GLN A 347 -9.33 37.25 5.54
CA GLN A 347 -8.60 38.44 5.08
C GLN A 347 -8.37 39.45 6.23
N ASP A 348 -9.16 39.36 7.30
CA ASP A 348 -9.02 40.15 8.52
C ASP A 348 -7.84 39.72 9.41
N GLY A 349 -7.08 38.70 9.01
CA GLY A 349 -5.84 38.31 9.66
C GLY A 349 -5.99 37.26 10.75
N TYR A 350 -6.95 36.34 10.61
CA TYR A 350 -7.19 35.24 11.56
C TYR A 350 -7.22 33.87 10.89
N MET A 351 -6.92 32.84 11.67
CA MET A 351 -7.15 31.43 11.35
C MET A 351 -8.25 30.88 12.25
N ASP A 352 -9.34 30.44 11.64
CA ASP A 352 -10.49 29.84 12.31
C ASP A 352 -10.57 28.36 11.99
N PHE A 353 -10.55 27.50 13.01
CA PHE A 353 -10.63 26.06 12.78
C PHE A 353 -11.25 25.31 13.96
N GLU A 354 -11.81 24.14 13.66
CA GLU A 354 -12.46 23.26 14.62
C GLU A 354 -11.60 22.01 14.89
N VAL A 355 -11.58 21.57 16.15
CA VAL A 355 -11.00 20.29 16.57
C VAL A 355 -12.10 19.42 17.17
N LEU A 356 -12.40 18.30 16.53
CA LEU A 356 -13.37 17.32 17.03
C LEU A 356 -12.70 16.33 17.98
N ALA A 357 -13.38 15.97 19.07
CA ALA A 357 -12.95 14.91 19.96
C ALA A 357 -12.83 13.57 19.21
N GLY A 358 -13.75 13.33 18.26
CA GLY A 358 -13.75 12.14 17.40
C GLY A 358 -12.65 12.10 16.33
N SER A 359 -11.76 13.10 16.24
CA SER A 359 -10.67 13.12 15.24
C SER A 359 -9.65 12.00 15.45
N THR A 360 -9.61 11.40 16.63
CA THR A 360 -8.75 10.24 16.94
C THR A 360 -9.54 9.17 17.67
N THR A 361 -9.02 7.94 17.64
CA THR A 361 -9.53 6.81 18.42
C THR A 361 -8.43 6.33 19.37
N PRO A 362 -8.62 6.34 20.72
CA PRO A 362 -9.77 6.87 21.47
C PRO A 362 -9.96 8.40 21.32
N PRO A 363 -11.15 8.96 21.63
CA PRO A 363 -11.43 10.38 21.46
C PRO A 363 -10.44 11.31 22.18
N LEU A 364 -10.12 12.44 21.56
CA LEU A 364 -9.25 13.47 22.12
C LEU A 364 -9.88 14.10 23.37
N ALA A 365 -9.06 14.28 24.39
CA ALA A 365 -9.39 15.08 25.56
C ALA A 365 -9.23 16.57 25.21
N LEU A 366 -10.34 17.24 24.87
CA LEU A 366 -10.33 18.63 24.38
C LEU A 366 -9.78 19.65 25.39
N ASP A 367 -9.71 19.28 26.67
CA ASP A 367 -9.06 20.03 27.75
C ASP A 367 -7.53 20.08 27.63
N THR A 368 -6.94 19.13 26.92
CA THR A 368 -5.49 19.03 26.72
C THR A 368 -4.99 19.77 25.48
N LEU A 369 -5.88 20.35 24.67
CA LEU A 369 -5.52 21.07 23.46
C LEU A 369 -4.70 22.33 23.79
N ARG A 370 -3.55 22.49 23.13
CA ARG A 370 -2.65 23.63 23.26
C ARG A 370 -2.18 24.08 21.89
N LEU A 371 -2.16 25.39 21.65
CA LEU A 371 -1.49 25.97 20.47
C LEU A 371 0.04 25.99 20.69
N ARG A 372 0.79 26.41 19.66
CA ARG A 372 2.24 26.67 19.77
C ARG A 372 2.57 27.61 20.93
N ASP A 373 1.73 28.62 21.14
CA ASP A 373 1.74 29.43 22.36
C ASP A 373 0.74 28.87 23.39
N PRO A 374 1.21 28.38 24.55
CA PRO A 374 0.35 27.78 25.57
C PRO A 374 -0.60 28.78 26.25
N MET A 375 -0.37 30.09 26.10
CA MET A 375 -1.24 31.15 26.61
C MET A 375 -2.52 31.32 25.77
N CYS A 376 -2.53 30.79 24.54
CA CYS A 376 -3.70 30.85 23.68
C CYS A 376 -4.58 29.61 23.86
N GLU A 377 -5.80 29.85 24.35
CA GLU A 377 -6.82 28.83 24.59
C GLU A 377 -7.86 28.78 23.46
N PRO A 378 -8.64 27.69 23.35
CA PRO A 378 -9.76 27.63 22.41
C PRO A 378 -10.76 28.77 22.67
N ALA A 379 -11.26 29.39 21.60
CA ALA A 379 -12.24 30.48 21.66
C ALA A 379 -13.57 30.04 22.29
N SER A 380 -14.01 28.82 21.99
CA SER A 380 -15.20 28.22 22.60
C SER A 380 -15.15 26.70 22.56
N ARG A 381 -15.97 26.05 23.37
CA ARG A 381 -16.13 24.59 23.42
C ARG A 381 -17.60 24.22 23.46
N SER A 382 -17.95 23.10 22.84
CA SER A 382 -19.34 22.64 22.87
C SER A 382 -19.74 22.17 24.27
N PRO A 383 -21.00 22.41 24.69
CA PRO A 383 -21.53 21.89 25.95
C PRO A 383 -21.44 20.37 26.08
N LEU A 384 -21.42 19.65 24.95
CA LEU A 384 -21.30 18.19 24.89
C LEU A 384 -19.84 17.71 24.92
N ASN A 385 -18.87 18.62 24.96
CA ASN A 385 -17.42 18.37 24.95
C ASN A 385 -16.96 17.46 23.78
N ASP A 386 -17.63 17.60 22.64
CA ASP A 386 -17.38 16.85 21.40
C ASP A 386 -16.56 17.65 20.38
N ARG A 387 -16.43 18.97 20.55
CA ARG A 387 -15.71 19.89 19.67
C ARG A 387 -15.17 21.13 20.40
N ALA A 388 -14.09 21.69 19.86
CA ALA A 388 -13.48 22.95 20.29
C ALA A 388 -13.19 23.84 19.08
N TRP A 389 -13.45 25.15 19.21
CA TRP A 389 -13.20 26.14 18.17
C TRP A 389 -12.01 27.02 18.53
N PHE A 390 -11.17 27.30 17.54
CA PHE A 390 -10.04 28.20 17.65
C PHE A 390 -10.22 29.41 16.74
N HIS A 391 -9.87 30.58 17.28
CA HIS A 391 -9.80 31.85 16.57
C HIS A 391 -8.41 32.44 16.84
N VAL A 392 -7.50 32.29 15.89
CA VAL A 392 -6.06 32.50 16.11
C VAL A 392 -5.56 33.65 15.24
N PRO A 393 -4.99 34.73 15.81
CA PRO A 393 -4.43 35.82 15.00
C PRO A 393 -3.19 35.35 14.23
N LEU A 394 -3.09 35.71 12.95
CA LEU A 394 -1.93 35.40 12.10
C LEU A 394 -0.62 35.99 12.63
N SER A 395 -0.71 37.09 13.39
CA SER A 395 0.42 37.80 14.00
C SER A 395 0.75 37.36 15.43
N GLY A 396 0.01 36.41 16.00
CA GLY A 396 0.13 36.01 17.41
C GLY A 396 0.01 34.50 17.64
N CYS A 397 -0.12 34.10 18.91
CA CYS A 397 -0.32 32.71 19.33
C CYS A 397 0.70 31.68 18.79
N GLY A 398 1.93 32.13 18.57
CA GLY A 398 3.02 31.27 18.07
C GLY A 398 2.90 30.93 16.57
N THR A 399 2.04 31.62 15.81
CA THR A 399 1.94 31.49 14.35
C THR A 399 3.27 31.86 13.69
N ARG A 400 3.77 31.00 12.81
CA ARG A 400 4.97 31.24 11.99
C ARG A 400 4.56 31.70 10.61
N TYR A 401 5.40 32.46 9.94
CA TYR A 401 5.16 32.82 8.54
C TYR A 401 6.45 32.78 7.72
N TRP A 402 6.31 32.53 6.42
CA TRP A 402 7.40 32.58 5.44
C TRP A 402 6.85 32.91 4.06
N PHE A 403 7.74 33.27 3.13
CA PHE A 403 7.40 33.54 1.74
C PHE A 403 7.79 32.35 0.86
N GLU A 404 6.88 31.92 -0.01
CA GLU A 404 7.11 30.89 -1.02
C GLU A 404 6.69 31.45 -2.39
N GLY A 405 7.67 31.97 -3.14
CA GLY A 405 7.41 32.73 -4.36
C GLY A 405 6.64 34.02 -4.06
N GLU A 406 5.50 34.21 -4.72
CA GLU A 406 4.59 35.35 -4.51
C GLU A 406 3.53 35.09 -3.41
N LYS A 407 3.63 33.97 -2.70
CA LYS A 407 2.68 33.58 -1.64
C LYS A 407 3.28 33.82 -0.27
N ILE A 408 2.48 34.34 0.67
CA ILE A 408 2.81 34.34 2.09
C ILE A 408 2.10 33.17 2.77
N MET A 409 2.88 32.39 3.48
CA MET A 409 2.44 31.18 4.18
C MET A 409 2.42 31.48 5.67
N TYR A 410 1.34 31.13 6.36
CA TYR A 410 1.21 31.20 7.82
C TYR A 410 0.88 29.83 8.38
N GLU A 411 1.59 29.41 9.41
CA GLU A 411 1.47 28.08 10.02
C GLU A 411 1.24 28.19 11.52
N ASN A 412 0.19 27.52 12.02
CA ASN A 412 0.03 27.25 13.45
C ASN A 412 -0.18 25.75 13.69
N GLU A 413 0.12 25.30 14.90
CA GLU A 413 0.07 23.89 15.27
C GLU A 413 -0.66 23.75 16.61
N VAL A 414 -1.63 22.84 16.63
CA VAL A 414 -2.36 22.43 17.83
C VAL A 414 -1.84 21.07 18.25
N ARG A 415 -1.48 20.98 19.52
CA ARG A 415 -1.01 19.76 20.18
C ARG A 415 -2.05 19.31 21.18
N ALA A 416 -2.30 18.01 21.23
CA ALA A 416 -2.96 17.40 22.36
C ALA A 416 -2.11 16.27 22.90
N LEU A 417 -1.95 16.26 24.22
CA LEU A 417 -1.51 15.08 24.93
C LEU A 417 -2.66 14.09 24.87
N ARG A 418 -2.40 12.88 24.35
CA ARG A 418 -3.38 11.80 24.48
C ARG A 418 -3.58 11.59 25.97
N SER A 419 -4.81 11.82 26.47
CA SER A 419 -5.12 11.36 27.82
C SER A 419 -5.11 9.84 27.77
N ASP A 420 -3.98 9.25 28.12
CA ASP A 420 -3.92 7.82 28.36
C ASP A 420 -4.74 7.56 29.63
N ARG A 421 -6.06 7.46 29.46
CA ARG A 421 -6.97 6.94 30.48
C ARG A 421 -6.71 5.45 30.76
N VAL A 422 -5.71 4.86 30.11
CA VAL A 422 -5.25 3.50 30.32
C VAL A 422 -3.80 3.56 30.78
N LEU A 423 -3.59 3.56 32.10
CA LEU A 423 -2.29 3.54 32.81
C LEU A 423 -1.41 2.30 32.49
N HIS A 424 -1.74 1.51 31.47
CA HIS A 424 -1.33 0.10 31.31
C HIS A 424 -0.65 -0.22 29.98
N ARG A 425 -0.16 0.81 29.29
CA ARG A 425 0.57 0.63 28.04
C ARG A 425 1.77 1.56 28.12
N ILE A 426 2.97 1.06 27.87
CA ILE A 426 4.12 1.93 27.54
C ILE A 426 3.76 2.59 26.20
N SER A 427 2.97 3.64 26.29
CA SER A 427 2.64 4.57 25.25
C SER A 427 3.90 5.41 25.11
N ARG A 428 4.67 5.17 24.04
CA ARG A 428 5.56 6.21 23.57
C ARG A 428 4.64 7.33 23.12
N ASP A 429 4.56 8.40 23.93
CA ASP A 429 3.68 9.57 23.76
C ASP A 429 3.34 9.82 22.29
N SER A 430 2.20 9.30 21.85
CA SER A 430 1.65 9.68 20.55
C SER A 430 0.94 11.01 20.76
N GLU A 431 1.70 12.09 20.67
CA GLU A 431 1.17 13.45 20.67
C GLU A 431 0.34 13.66 19.40
N PHE A 432 -0.92 14.07 19.53
CA PHE A 432 -1.72 14.50 18.39
C PHE A 432 -1.21 15.85 17.92
N ARG A 433 -0.92 15.99 16.62
CA ARG A 433 -0.50 17.25 16.01
C ARG A 433 -1.41 17.60 14.83
N LEU A 434 -2.03 18.77 14.94
CA LEU A 434 -2.81 19.37 13.88
C LEU A 434 -2.08 20.62 13.40
N THR A 435 -1.57 20.59 12.18
CA THR A 435 -0.92 21.74 11.57
C THR A 435 -1.91 22.42 10.62
N VAL A 436 -2.14 23.71 10.84
CA VAL A 436 -3.01 24.55 10.02
C VAL A 436 -2.12 25.51 9.24
N LEU A 437 -2.21 25.48 7.91
CA LEU A 437 -1.40 26.28 7.01
C LEU A 437 -2.31 27.15 6.14
N CYS A 438 -2.23 28.46 6.31
CA CYS A 438 -2.86 29.47 5.48
C CYS A 438 -1.87 29.95 4.41
N SER A 439 -2.33 30.10 3.18
CA SER A 439 -1.56 30.74 2.12
C SER A 439 -2.35 31.90 1.55
N PHE A 440 -1.70 33.05 1.37
CA PHE A 440 -2.30 34.23 0.77
C PHE A 440 -1.53 34.61 -0.48
N SER A 441 -2.25 34.85 -1.58
CA SER A 441 -1.70 35.27 -2.86
C SER A 441 -2.65 36.25 -3.53
N ASN A 442 -2.18 37.46 -3.85
CA ASN A 442 -2.92 38.45 -4.64
C ASN A 442 -4.39 38.71 -4.21
N GLY A 443 -4.70 38.61 -2.91
CA GLY A 443 -6.03 38.83 -2.34
C GLY A 443 -6.85 37.56 -2.07
N ASP A 444 -6.45 36.42 -2.64
CA ASP A 444 -7.08 35.12 -2.40
C ASP A 444 -6.38 34.38 -1.25
N ALA A 445 -7.17 33.80 -0.35
CA ALA A 445 -6.70 32.98 0.76
C ALA A 445 -7.03 31.51 0.49
N SER A 446 -6.03 30.63 0.52
CA SER A 446 -6.23 29.18 0.41
C SER A 446 -5.67 28.47 1.64
N VAL A 447 -6.42 27.50 2.16
CA VAL A 447 -6.12 26.84 3.43
C VAL A 447 -5.81 25.38 3.20
N SER A 448 -4.73 24.91 3.82
CA SER A 448 -4.39 23.49 3.87
C SER A 448 -4.26 23.06 5.32
N VAL A 449 -4.97 22.00 5.67
CA VAL A 449 -4.94 21.41 7.01
C VAL A 449 -4.21 20.10 6.92
N ARG A 450 -3.09 19.99 7.62
CA ARG A 450 -2.33 18.75 7.75
C ARG A 450 -2.54 18.18 9.14
N VAL A 451 -3.28 17.08 9.19
CA VAL A 451 -3.46 16.30 10.41
C VAL A 451 -2.34 15.26 10.47
N ASP A 452 -1.26 15.57 11.18
CA ASP A 452 -0.27 14.57 11.54
C ASP A 452 -0.75 13.85 12.81
N ASN A 453 -1.71 12.95 12.61
CA ASN A 453 -2.05 11.93 13.60
C ASN A 453 -1.21 10.70 13.23
N PRO A 454 0.04 10.56 13.74
CA PRO A 454 0.73 9.29 13.57
C PRO A 454 -0.25 8.22 14.09
N PRO A 455 -0.61 7.22 13.28
CA PRO A 455 -1.45 6.15 13.78
C PRO A 455 -0.81 5.69 15.09
N PRO A 456 -1.58 5.41 16.17
CA PRO A 456 -0.99 4.76 17.32
C PRO A 456 -0.18 3.62 16.73
N LEU A 457 1.16 3.66 16.87
CA LEU A 457 2.07 2.74 16.18
C LEU A 457 1.36 1.41 16.20
N ALA A 458 0.98 0.93 14.99
CA ALA A 458 0.07 -0.20 14.83
C ALA A 458 0.46 -1.16 15.92
N ALA A 459 -0.48 -1.46 16.84
CA ALA A 459 -0.14 -2.24 18.02
C ALA A 459 0.71 -3.37 17.51
N SER A 460 2.01 -3.30 17.82
CA SER A 460 2.93 -4.30 17.36
C SER A 460 2.55 -5.47 18.23
N MET A 461 1.53 -6.20 17.80
CA MET A 461 1.52 -7.65 17.89
C MET A 461 2.57 -8.14 16.90
N ASN A 462 3.81 -7.66 17.04
CA ASN A 462 4.87 -8.63 17.10
C ASN A 462 4.42 -9.53 18.25
N GLN A 463 3.87 -10.70 17.91
CA GLN A 463 4.00 -11.87 18.76
C GLN A 463 5.51 -12.11 18.88
N GLY A 464 6.19 -11.25 19.65
CA GLY A 464 7.50 -11.56 20.14
C GLY A 464 7.32 -12.81 20.98
N PRO A 465 8.12 -13.86 20.79
CA PRO A 465 7.97 -15.09 21.54
C PRO A 465 8.02 -14.74 23.03
N LEU A 466 6.94 -15.06 23.75
CA LEU A 466 6.97 -15.03 25.20
C LEU A 466 8.08 -16.01 25.62
N SER A 467 9.18 -15.46 26.13
CA SER A 467 10.31 -16.26 26.60
C SER A 467 9.93 -16.80 27.96
N LEU A 468 9.53 -18.07 27.98
CA LEU A 468 9.06 -18.77 29.16
C LEU A 468 10.07 -19.84 29.53
N ILE A 469 10.23 -20.06 30.83
CA ILE A 469 11.03 -21.16 31.33
C ILE A 469 10.28 -21.85 32.47
N LEU A 470 10.31 -23.18 32.44
CA LEU A 470 9.82 -24.04 33.51
C LEU A 470 11.06 -24.67 34.17
N LEU A 471 11.23 -24.41 35.46
CA LEU A 471 12.39 -24.82 36.23
C LEU A 471 11.96 -25.74 37.37
N SER A 472 12.77 -26.76 37.69
CA SER A 472 12.59 -27.59 38.88
C SER A 472 13.61 -27.23 39.95
N TYR A 473 13.20 -27.34 41.22
CA TYR A 473 14.01 -26.99 42.39
C TYR A 473 14.19 -28.20 43.32
N PRO A 474 15.35 -28.31 43.99
CA PRO A 474 15.57 -29.35 45.01
C PRO A 474 14.66 -29.23 46.23
N GLU A 475 14.33 -27.99 46.62
CA GLU A 475 13.69 -27.64 47.89
C GLU A 475 12.62 -26.55 47.69
N ASP A 476 11.72 -26.40 48.67
CA ASP A 476 10.65 -25.39 48.74
C ASP A 476 11.16 -23.95 48.93
N SER A 477 12.48 -23.76 49.05
CA SER A 477 13.12 -22.45 49.14
C SER A 477 13.22 -21.74 47.77
N TYR A 478 13.11 -22.48 46.66
CA TYR A 478 13.21 -22.00 45.28
C TYR A 478 14.45 -21.12 45.02
N ARG A 479 15.59 -21.44 45.66
CA ARG A 479 16.83 -20.64 45.57
C ARG A 479 17.64 -20.91 44.32
N GLN A 480 17.92 -22.19 44.06
CA GLN A 480 18.74 -22.62 42.93
C GLN A 480 18.03 -23.74 42.18
N PRO A 481 17.70 -23.54 40.89
CA PRO A 481 17.08 -24.58 40.08
C PRO A 481 18.10 -25.67 39.73
N TYR A 482 17.60 -26.84 39.34
CA TYR A 482 18.42 -27.87 38.73
C TYR A 482 19.02 -27.37 37.41
N ARG A 483 20.25 -27.81 37.14
CA ARG A 483 20.97 -27.52 35.89
C ARG A 483 20.79 -28.67 34.89
N ASP A 484 21.04 -28.41 33.60
CA ASP A 484 20.92 -29.40 32.52
C ASP A 484 21.71 -30.69 32.79
N ASP A 485 22.89 -30.58 33.41
CA ASP A 485 23.77 -31.71 33.77
C ASP A 485 23.25 -32.56 34.94
N GLN A 486 22.18 -32.14 35.61
CA GLN A 486 21.60 -32.80 36.78
C GLN A 486 20.34 -33.61 36.45
N TYR A 487 19.88 -33.57 35.19
CA TYR A 487 18.78 -34.43 34.72
C TYR A 487 19.31 -35.83 34.31
N PRO A 488 18.50 -36.90 34.47
CA PRO A 488 17.15 -36.91 35.02
C PRO A 488 17.12 -36.73 36.55
N ILE A 489 16.20 -35.90 37.03
CA ILE A 489 16.02 -35.69 38.48
C ILE A 489 15.36 -36.94 39.05
N VAL A 490 15.97 -37.56 40.07
CA VAL A 490 15.39 -38.73 40.73
C VAL A 490 14.45 -38.30 41.84
N ARG A 491 13.21 -38.81 41.82
CA ARG A 491 12.21 -38.59 42.88
C ARG A 491 11.52 -39.91 43.20
N TYR A 492 11.33 -40.17 44.49
CA TYR A 492 10.56 -41.34 44.91
C TYR A 492 9.08 -41.01 44.92
N LEU A 493 8.21 -41.99 44.68
CA LEU A 493 6.77 -41.79 44.73
C LEU A 493 6.35 -41.07 46.03
N GLN A 494 5.40 -40.15 45.90
CA GLN A 494 4.91 -39.22 46.93
C GLN A 494 5.89 -38.13 47.39
N GLN A 495 7.15 -38.13 46.95
CA GLN A 495 8.05 -37.01 47.24
C GLN A 495 7.65 -35.76 46.44
N PRO A 496 7.88 -34.56 46.99
CA PRO A 496 7.56 -33.32 46.30
C PRO A 496 8.52 -33.01 45.15
N ILE A 497 7.95 -32.47 44.09
CA ILE A 497 8.62 -31.90 42.94
C ILE A 497 8.25 -30.42 42.91
N PHE A 498 9.20 -29.56 43.26
CA PHE A 498 9.02 -28.12 43.27
C PHE A 498 9.33 -27.57 41.87
N MET A 499 8.38 -26.82 41.30
CA MET A 499 8.49 -26.25 39.97
C MET A 499 8.13 -24.77 39.98
N GLU A 500 8.87 -23.96 39.22
CA GLU A 500 8.57 -22.54 38.99
C GLU A 500 8.46 -22.30 37.49
N VAL A 501 7.36 -21.70 37.07
CA VAL A 501 7.23 -21.12 35.74
C VAL A 501 7.58 -19.64 35.84
N GLN A 502 8.47 -19.18 34.96
CA GLN A 502 8.92 -17.79 34.92
C GLN A 502 8.84 -17.21 33.50
N VAL A 503 8.38 -15.97 33.41
CA VAL A 503 8.50 -15.15 32.20
C VAL A 503 9.83 -14.38 32.23
N LEU A 504 10.59 -14.46 31.14
CA LEU A 504 11.87 -13.80 30.96
C LEU A 504 11.70 -12.46 30.23
N ASN A 505 12.65 -11.54 30.45
CA ASN A 505 12.79 -10.27 29.72
C ASN A 505 11.53 -9.36 29.72
N ARG A 506 10.77 -9.35 30.82
CA ARG A 506 9.58 -8.48 31.01
C ARG A 506 9.54 -7.87 32.40
N ASN A 507 9.31 -6.55 32.44
CA ASN A 507 9.33 -5.74 33.66
C ASN A 507 8.05 -4.88 33.83
N ASP A 508 6.97 -5.21 33.15
CA ASP A 508 5.71 -4.46 33.22
C ASP A 508 4.96 -4.76 34.55
N PRO A 509 4.72 -3.77 35.43
CA PRO A 509 4.05 -4.03 36.71
C PRO A 509 2.56 -4.38 36.57
N SER A 510 1.95 -4.09 35.41
CA SER A 510 0.52 -4.34 35.15
C SER A 510 0.21 -5.79 34.80
N LEU A 511 1.21 -6.58 34.44
CA LEU A 511 1.05 -7.99 34.05
C LEU A 511 1.37 -8.93 35.21
N HIS A 512 0.68 -10.07 35.24
CA HIS A 512 1.03 -11.21 36.08
C HIS A 512 0.88 -12.53 35.33
N LEU A 513 1.66 -13.52 35.75
CA LEU A 513 1.64 -14.87 35.20
C LEU A 513 0.50 -15.66 35.83
N GLN A 514 -0.33 -16.29 34.99
CA GLN A 514 -1.37 -17.24 35.38
C GLN A 514 -1.14 -18.57 34.66
N LEU A 515 -1.24 -19.69 35.39
CA LEU A 515 -1.22 -21.02 34.78
C LEU A 515 -2.59 -21.33 34.16
N ASP A 516 -2.56 -21.94 32.97
CA ASP A 516 -3.75 -22.45 32.28
C ASP A 516 -3.85 -23.95 32.56
N ASP A 517 -3.13 -24.80 31.84
CA ASP A 517 -3.08 -26.24 32.11
C ASP A 517 -1.64 -26.68 32.39
N CYS A 518 -1.43 -27.59 33.34
CA CYS A 518 -0.16 -28.30 33.50
C CYS A 518 -0.42 -29.79 33.48
N TRP A 519 0.42 -30.52 32.76
CA TRP A 519 0.28 -31.96 32.61
C TRP A 519 1.64 -32.62 32.48
N ALA A 520 1.64 -33.93 32.58
CA ALA A 520 2.83 -34.75 32.43
C ALA A 520 2.61 -35.89 31.46
N THR A 521 3.69 -36.32 30.81
CA THR A 521 3.70 -37.34 29.75
C THR A 521 4.84 -38.34 29.97
N ALA A 522 4.72 -39.50 29.32
CA ALA A 522 5.77 -40.53 29.32
C ALA A 522 6.87 -40.29 28.26
N SER A 523 6.74 -39.26 27.42
CA SER A 523 7.72 -38.88 26.40
C SER A 523 7.86 -37.37 26.32
N GLU A 524 8.94 -36.88 25.71
CA GLU A 524 9.25 -35.45 25.61
C GLU A 524 8.19 -34.64 24.86
N ASP A 525 7.43 -35.27 23.96
CA ASP A 525 6.34 -34.63 23.23
C ASP A 525 5.17 -34.29 24.18
N PRO A 526 4.82 -33.00 24.35
CA PRO A 526 3.70 -32.58 25.20
C PRO A 526 2.35 -33.13 24.75
N SER A 527 2.21 -33.51 23.47
CA SER A 527 0.98 -34.07 22.91
C SER A 527 0.88 -35.59 23.03
N SER A 528 1.94 -36.25 23.51
CA SER A 528 1.98 -37.70 23.66
C SER A 528 1.04 -38.21 24.75
N LEU A 529 0.55 -39.43 24.58
CA LEU A 529 -0.23 -40.15 25.59
C LEU A 529 0.64 -41.23 26.25
N PRO A 530 0.41 -41.56 27.53
CA PRO A 530 -0.62 -41.02 28.43
C PRO A 530 -0.30 -39.60 28.93
N GLN A 531 -1.35 -38.80 29.18
CA GLN A 531 -1.28 -37.50 29.83
C GLN A 531 -1.85 -37.57 31.25
N TRP A 532 -1.14 -36.98 32.21
CA TRP A 532 -1.61 -36.81 33.58
C TRP A 532 -1.80 -35.34 33.90
N ASN A 533 -3.03 -34.94 34.26
CA ASN A 533 -3.35 -33.54 34.55
C ASN A 533 -2.90 -33.17 35.97
N ILE A 534 -2.23 -32.02 36.10
CA ILE A 534 -1.69 -31.48 37.34
C ILE A 534 -2.43 -30.19 37.72
N VAL A 535 -2.66 -29.33 36.73
CA VAL A 535 -3.43 -28.08 36.82
C VAL A 535 -4.39 -28.04 35.64
N VAL A 536 -5.64 -27.67 35.88
CA VAL A 536 -6.67 -27.52 34.83
C VAL A 536 -7.36 -26.16 34.96
N ASP A 537 -7.36 -25.40 33.87
CA ASP A 537 -7.84 -24.01 33.82
C ASP A 537 -7.25 -23.12 34.96
N GLY A 538 -6.07 -23.43 35.50
CA GLY A 538 -5.41 -22.70 36.58
C GLY A 538 -5.78 -23.12 38.00
N CYS A 539 -6.56 -24.20 38.16
CA CYS A 539 -6.88 -24.80 39.46
C CYS A 539 -6.22 -26.17 39.63
N GLU A 540 -6.04 -26.62 40.86
CA GLU A 540 -5.59 -27.98 41.16
C GLU A 540 -6.55 -29.04 40.58
N TYR A 541 -6.00 -30.14 40.07
CA TYR A 541 -6.83 -31.20 39.50
C TYR A 541 -7.54 -31.99 40.60
N ASP A 542 -8.87 -31.82 40.70
CA ASP A 542 -9.70 -32.36 41.78
C ASP A 542 -9.82 -33.89 41.81
N GLN A 543 -9.50 -34.57 40.70
CA GLN A 543 -9.61 -36.04 40.60
C GLN A 543 -8.30 -36.76 41.02
N ASP A 544 -7.23 -36.02 41.32
CA ASP A 544 -6.02 -36.60 41.91
C ASP A 544 -6.12 -36.65 43.45
N SER A 545 -5.68 -37.75 44.03
CA SER A 545 -5.58 -37.92 45.49
C SER A 545 -4.49 -37.04 46.09
N TYR A 546 -3.44 -36.73 45.32
CA TYR A 546 -2.33 -35.88 45.73
C TYR A 546 -2.38 -34.54 44.98
N ARG A 547 -3.24 -33.64 45.46
CA ARG A 547 -3.47 -32.33 44.84
C ARG A 547 -2.19 -31.50 44.77
N THR A 548 -2.06 -30.77 43.67
CA THR A 548 -1.03 -29.75 43.46
C THR A 548 -1.15 -28.63 44.50
N VAL A 549 -0.02 -28.16 45.03
CA VAL A 549 0.04 -27.07 46.00
C VAL A 549 0.70 -25.85 45.36
N PHE A 550 0.02 -24.70 45.35
CA PHE A 550 0.60 -23.44 44.88
C PHE A 550 1.34 -22.72 46.01
N HIS A 551 2.60 -22.36 45.77
CA HIS A 551 3.43 -21.67 46.75
C HIS A 551 3.45 -20.15 46.47
N PRO A 552 3.34 -19.29 47.50
CA PRO A 552 3.40 -17.85 47.29
C PRO A 552 4.80 -17.40 46.87
N VAL A 553 4.86 -16.44 45.94
CA VAL A 553 6.12 -15.79 45.54
C VAL A 553 6.33 -14.56 46.41
N GLY A 554 7.28 -14.63 47.35
CA GLY A 554 7.56 -13.56 48.30
C GLY A 554 8.16 -12.29 47.68
N ARG A 555 8.04 -11.15 48.38
CA ARG A 555 8.54 -9.82 47.93
C ARG A 555 10.06 -9.75 47.73
N GLY A 556 10.83 -10.73 48.22
CA GLY A 556 12.27 -10.81 48.04
C GLY A 556 12.71 -11.42 46.69
N ALA A 557 11.79 -11.99 45.91
CA ALA A 557 12.08 -12.49 44.57
C ALA A 557 12.02 -11.34 43.55
N SER A 558 12.99 -11.26 42.63
CA SER A 558 12.95 -10.32 41.52
C SER A 558 11.78 -10.66 40.60
N TYR A 559 10.92 -9.67 40.34
CA TYR A 559 9.75 -9.77 39.46
C TYR A 559 8.72 -10.83 39.91
N PRO A 560 8.14 -10.70 41.12
CA PRO A 560 7.28 -11.73 41.71
C PRO A 560 5.98 -11.93 40.93
N ASN A 561 5.52 -10.92 40.20
CA ASN A 561 4.31 -11.00 39.36
C ASN A 561 4.50 -11.95 38.17
N TYR A 562 5.73 -12.28 37.80
CA TYR A 562 6.08 -13.05 36.60
C TYR A 562 6.48 -14.50 36.88
N ARG A 563 6.18 -14.96 38.09
CA ARG A 563 6.55 -16.29 38.56
C ARG A 563 5.33 -16.96 39.18
N GLN A 564 5.15 -18.24 38.90
CA GLN A 564 4.20 -19.08 39.61
C GLN A 564 4.91 -20.35 40.08
N ARG A 565 4.77 -20.65 41.38
CA ARG A 565 5.39 -21.81 42.02
C ARG A 565 4.34 -22.86 42.32
N LEU A 566 4.63 -24.10 41.97
CA LEU A 566 3.79 -25.24 42.28
C LEU A 566 4.63 -26.41 42.81
N GLU A 567 3.97 -27.22 43.63
CA GLU A 567 4.48 -28.47 44.15
C GLU A 567 3.56 -29.61 43.70
N VAL A 568 4.16 -30.63 43.10
CA VAL A 568 3.49 -31.84 42.65
C VAL A 568 4.08 -33.02 43.40
N LYS A 569 3.25 -33.96 43.87
CA LYS A 569 3.76 -35.21 44.44
C LYS A 569 4.09 -36.19 43.32
N ALA A 570 5.27 -36.79 43.38
CA ALA A 570 5.70 -37.80 42.42
C ALA A 570 4.68 -38.96 42.32
N PHE A 571 4.19 -39.22 41.10
CA PHE A 571 3.20 -40.25 40.79
C PHE A 571 3.79 -41.33 39.86
N ALA A 572 3.01 -42.30 39.43
CA ALA A 572 3.42 -43.27 38.42
C ALA A 572 2.30 -43.47 37.40
N PHE A 573 2.64 -43.57 36.11
CA PHE A 573 1.69 -44.04 35.10
C PHE A 573 1.41 -45.52 35.36
N VAL A 574 0.14 -45.89 35.51
CA VAL A 574 -0.25 -47.27 35.85
C VAL A 574 0.04 -48.19 34.67
N SER A 575 0.99 -49.10 34.88
CA SER A 575 1.21 -50.32 34.09
C SER A 575 1.36 -51.48 35.09
N ASP A 576 1.04 -52.71 34.69
CA ASP A 576 0.91 -53.91 35.55
C ASP A 576 2.15 -54.23 36.43
N LYS A 577 3.25 -53.51 36.25
CA LYS A 577 4.37 -53.40 37.18
C LYS A 577 4.75 -51.92 37.29
N ALA A 578 4.79 -51.36 38.50
CA ALA A 578 5.27 -50.00 38.74
C ALA A 578 6.79 -49.94 38.44
N LEU A 579 7.15 -49.71 37.18
CA LEU A 579 8.52 -49.56 36.71
C LEU A 579 9.01 -48.11 36.91
N PRO A 580 10.33 -47.87 37.09
CA PRO A 580 10.83 -46.50 37.16
C PRO A 580 10.64 -45.89 35.78
N GLY A 581 9.89 -44.79 35.72
CA GLY A 581 9.53 -44.14 34.46
C GLY A 581 10.15 -42.75 34.39
N LEU A 582 10.65 -42.40 33.21
CA LEU A 582 10.94 -41.00 32.89
C LEU A 582 9.62 -40.29 32.63
N VAL A 583 9.42 -39.17 33.32
CA VAL A 583 8.22 -38.34 33.21
C VAL A 583 8.62 -36.94 32.81
N TYR A 584 7.94 -36.41 31.82
CA TYR A 584 8.13 -35.07 31.29
C TYR A 584 6.98 -34.19 31.76
N PHE A 585 7.27 -32.95 32.12
CA PHE A 585 6.29 -32.01 32.66
C PHE A 585 6.15 -30.81 31.74
N HIS A 586 4.92 -30.39 31.53
CA HIS A 586 4.52 -29.35 30.61
C HIS A 586 3.49 -28.43 31.26
N CYS A 587 3.55 -27.14 30.95
CA CYS A 587 2.56 -26.17 31.37
C CYS A 587 2.23 -25.21 30.22
N SER A 588 0.95 -24.95 30.00
CA SER A 588 0.46 -23.81 29.24
C SER A 588 0.23 -22.64 30.18
N VAL A 589 0.59 -21.45 29.71
CA VAL A 589 0.58 -20.24 30.53
C VAL A 589 -0.16 -19.11 29.83
N LEU A 590 -0.71 -18.22 30.64
CA LEU A 590 -1.36 -17.00 30.18
C LEU A 590 -0.77 -15.81 30.95
N LEU A 591 -0.53 -14.71 30.25
CA LEU A 591 -0.23 -13.43 30.89
C LEU A 591 -1.53 -12.65 31.08
N CYS A 592 -1.78 -12.29 32.33
CA CYS A 592 -2.98 -11.61 32.75
C CYS A 592 -2.68 -10.16 33.11
N ASN A 593 -3.41 -9.23 32.52
CA ASN A 593 -3.39 -7.85 32.95
C ASN A 593 -4.22 -7.72 34.25
N ARG A 594 -3.59 -7.13 35.28
CA ARG A 594 -4.18 -6.94 36.62
C ARG A 594 -5.33 -5.96 36.63
N VAL A 595 -5.32 -5.00 35.71
CA VAL A 595 -6.30 -3.90 35.70
C VAL A 595 -7.47 -4.22 34.81
N GLN A 596 -7.23 -4.91 33.70
CA GLN A 596 -8.29 -5.42 32.85
C GLN A 596 -7.98 -6.87 32.47
N PRO A 597 -8.63 -7.85 33.12
CA PRO A 597 -8.37 -9.26 32.86
C PRO A 597 -8.87 -9.65 31.47
N ASP A 598 -7.95 -9.94 30.56
CA ASP A 598 -8.22 -10.24 29.16
C ASP A 598 -8.80 -11.67 28.93
N SER A 599 -8.84 -12.48 29.98
CA SER A 599 -9.36 -13.85 29.96
C SER A 599 -10.12 -14.17 31.24
N PRO A 600 -11.18 -15.01 31.17
CA PRO A 600 -11.86 -15.53 32.36
C PRO A 600 -10.94 -16.36 33.27
N LEU A 601 -9.79 -16.82 32.77
CA LEU A 601 -8.76 -17.47 33.60
C LEU A 601 -8.07 -16.48 34.55
N CYS A 602 -7.96 -15.20 34.15
CA CYS A 602 -7.28 -14.14 34.92
C CYS A 602 -8.06 -13.65 36.14
N THR A 603 -9.35 -13.98 36.23
CA THR A 603 -10.26 -13.57 37.33
C THR A 603 -10.78 -14.72 38.15
N ALA A 604 -10.41 -15.94 37.77
CA ALA A 604 -11.06 -17.11 38.29
C ALA A 604 -10.68 -17.41 39.75
N ARG A 605 -11.67 -17.97 40.45
CA ARG A 605 -11.51 -18.54 41.79
C ARG A 605 -11.83 -20.02 41.73
N CYS A 606 -11.01 -20.83 42.37
CA CYS A 606 -11.22 -22.26 42.50
C CYS A 606 -12.18 -22.54 43.68
N PRO A 607 -13.07 -23.56 43.62
CA PRO A 607 -13.25 -24.53 42.52
C PRO A 607 -14.17 -24.02 41.39
N ARG A 608 -13.93 -24.47 40.15
CA ARG A 608 -14.77 -24.14 38.98
C ARG A 608 -15.77 -25.26 38.65
N PRO A 609 -16.95 -24.93 38.11
CA PRO A 609 -17.84 -25.95 37.56
C PRO A 609 -17.21 -26.65 36.34
N PRO A 610 -17.39 -27.98 36.18
CA PRO A 610 -16.85 -28.71 35.04
C PRO A 610 -17.43 -28.18 33.73
N ARG A 611 -16.56 -27.88 32.78
CA ARG A 611 -16.91 -27.27 31.49
C ARG A 611 -17.57 -28.31 30.57
N SER A 612 -18.64 -27.92 29.87
CA SER A 612 -19.13 -28.67 28.71
C SER A 612 -18.05 -28.70 27.62
N LYS A 613 -17.85 -29.89 27.02
CA LYS A 613 -16.94 -30.19 25.91
C LYS A 613 -16.90 -29.04 24.90
N ARG A 614 -15.70 -28.55 24.54
CA ARG A 614 -15.52 -27.53 23.48
C ARG A 614 -16.29 -27.91 22.22
N GLY A 615 -17.18 -27.02 21.78
CA GLY A 615 -17.39 -26.81 20.35
C GLY A 615 -16.11 -26.21 19.76
N SER A 616 -15.73 -26.68 18.58
CA SER A 616 -14.60 -26.20 17.78
C SER A 616 -14.73 -24.71 17.46
N GLY A 617 -14.29 -23.85 18.39
CA GLY A 617 -14.00 -22.44 18.19
C GLY A 617 -12.50 -22.22 18.39
N MET A 618 -11.88 -21.54 17.44
CA MET A 618 -10.44 -21.33 17.25
C MET A 618 -9.62 -21.22 18.56
N PRO A 619 -8.58 -22.05 18.79
CA PRO A 619 -7.71 -21.92 19.95
C PRO A 619 -6.72 -20.78 19.73
N GLY A 620 -6.84 -19.70 20.49
CA GLY A 620 -5.66 -18.89 20.81
C GLY A 620 -4.71 -19.80 21.59
N ALA A 621 -3.62 -20.26 20.97
CA ALA A 621 -2.69 -21.19 21.59
C ALA A 621 -1.98 -20.50 22.77
N SER A 622 -2.36 -20.84 24.00
CA SER A 622 -1.57 -20.52 25.19
C SER A 622 -0.17 -21.13 24.99
N PRO A 623 0.93 -20.36 25.08
CA PRO A 623 2.26 -20.91 24.88
C PRO A 623 2.56 -22.01 25.91
N THR A 624 3.06 -23.14 25.43
CA THR A 624 3.42 -24.30 26.25
C THR A 624 4.91 -24.30 26.54
N VAL A 625 5.29 -24.57 27.79
CA VAL A 625 6.67 -24.68 28.26
C VAL A 625 6.88 -26.03 28.94
N SER A 626 8.03 -26.67 28.67
CA SER A 626 8.40 -27.98 29.21
C SER A 626 9.59 -27.83 30.16
N LEU A 627 9.74 -28.75 31.11
CA LEU A 627 10.99 -28.88 31.86
C LEU A 627 12.15 -29.20 30.91
N GLN A 628 13.34 -28.72 31.24
CA GLN A 628 14.57 -28.93 30.45
C GLN A 628 14.97 -30.40 30.33
N GLY A 629 14.54 -31.25 31.26
CA GLY A 629 14.79 -32.69 31.21
C GLY A 629 13.76 -33.48 32.01
N PRO A 630 13.79 -34.83 31.88
CA PRO A 630 12.81 -35.70 32.52
C PRO A 630 13.08 -35.89 34.01
N VAL A 631 12.03 -36.20 34.76
CA VAL A 631 12.11 -36.65 36.15
C VAL A 631 11.95 -38.17 36.18
N LEU A 632 12.93 -38.86 36.76
CA LEU A 632 12.86 -40.31 36.98
C LEU A 632 12.08 -40.59 38.27
N LEU A 633 10.87 -41.13 38.12
CA LEU A 633 10.00 -41.46 39.25
C LEU A 633 10.22 -42.91 39.67
N VAL A 634 10.59 -43.11 40.95
CA VAL A 634 11.02 -44.40 41.49
C VAL A 634 10.08 -44.85 42.63
N PRO A 635 9.48 -46.04 42.55
CA PRO A 635 8.79 -46.69 43.67
C PRO A 635 9.59 -46.70 44.96
N HIS A 636 8.89 -46.46 46.08
CA HIS A 636 9.47 -46.37 47.42
C HIS A 636 10.27 -47.64 47.83
N GLY A 637 9.88 -48.81 47.30
CA GLY A 637 10.54 -50.10 47.56
C GLY A 637 11.92 -50.28 46.91
N TRP A 638 12.31 -49.44 45.93
CA TRP A 638 13.64 -49.54 45.31
C TRP A 638 14.76 -48.82 46.06
N ALA A 639 14.42 -47.93 47.00
CA ALA A 639 15.40 -47.36 47.91
C ALA A 639 16.07 -48.45 48.79
N ALA A 640 15.31 -49.49 49.17
CA ALA A 640 15.83 -50.61 49.94
C ALA A 640 16.80 -51.49 49.15
N ALA A 641 16.64 -51.60 47.82
CA ALA A 641 17.54 -52.39 46.97
C ALA A 641 18.89 -51.70 46.68
N ARG A 642 19.00 -50.38 46.92
CA ARG A 642 20.28 -49.65 46.81
C ARG A 642 21.07 -49.61 48.13
N GLY A 643 20.51 -50.20 49.20
CA GLY A 643 21.27 -50.60 50.39
C GLY A 643 22.34 -51.68 50.12
N ASP A 644 22.25 -52.38 48.98
CA ASP A 644 23.22 -53.42 48.58
C ASP A 644 24.40 -52.93 47.72
N ALA A 645 24.57 -51.61 47.59
CA ALA A 645 25.80 -51.03 47.01
C ALA A 645 26.91 -50.80 48.05
N LEU A 646 26.74 -51.22 49.31
CA LEU A 646 27.80 -51.24 50.32
C LEU A 646 28.80 -52.41 50.14
N LEU A 647 28.51 -53.36 49.25
CA LEU A 647 29.41 -54.47 48.94
C LEU A 647 30.56 -54.10 47.98
N SER A 648 30.54 -52.92 47.34
CA SER A 648 31.66 -52.53 46.46
C SER A 648 32.89 -52.04 47.23
N ARG A 649 32.72 -51.39 48.39
CA ARG A 649 33.86 -50.93 49.22
C ARG A 649 34.63 -52.11 49.83
N ALA A 650 33.94 -53.18 50.23
CA ALA A 650 34.58 -54.40 50.72
C ALA A 650 35.27 -55.18 49.59
N ALA A 651 34.69 -55.20 48.38
CA ALA A 651 35.30 -55.83 47.21
C ALA A 651 36.57 -55.10 46.74
N TRP A 652 36.57 -53.76 46.69
CA TRP A 652 37.77 -52.98 46.36
C TRP A 652 38.84 -53.10 47.47
N ALA A 653 38.45 -53.19 48.75
CA ALA A 653 39.37 -53.45 49.85
C ALA A 653 40.00 -54.86 49.77
N ALA A 654 39.24 -55.89 49.37
CA ALA A 654 39.75 -57.24 49.17
C ALA A 654 40.69 -57.34 47.96
N VAL A 655 40.37 -56.67 46.84
CA VAL A 655 41.20 -56.65 45.63
C VAL A 655 42.51 -55.89 45.87
N THR A 656 42.44 -54.75 46.58
CA THR A 656 43.65 -53.98 46.96
C THR A 656 44.51 -54.72 47.98
N ALA A 657 43.91 -55.39 48.97
CA ALA A 657 44.64 -56.24 49.92
C ALA A 657 45.30 -57.44 49.23
N ALA A 658 44.63 -58.09 48.28
CA ALA A 658 45.20 -59.19 47.50
C ALA A 658 46.36 -58.71 46.60
N ALA A 659 46.23 -57.56 45.95
CA ALA A 659 47.30 -56.99 45.12
C ALA A 659 48.54 -56.58 45.94
N VAL A 660 48.34 -55.98 47.12
CA VAL A 660 49.43 -55.63 48.05
C VAL A 660 50.08 -56.89 48.65
N GLY A 661 49.29 -57.93 48.92
CA GLY A 661 49.80 -59.23 49.36
C GLY A 661 50.69 -59.90 48.31
N VAL A 662 50.26 -59.90 47.05
CA VAL A 662 51.05 -60.45 45.92
C VAL A 662 52.31 -59.63 45.70
N LEU A 663 52.23 -58.29 45.73
CA LEU A 663 53.42 -57.43 45.58
C LEU A 663 54.41 -57.60 46.73
N SER A 664 53.94 -57.77 47.97
CA SER A 664 54.80 -58.06 49.13
C SER A 664 55.47 -59.43 49.03
N LEU A 665 54.75 -60.46 48.55
CA LEU A 665 55.32 -61.79 48.31
C LEU A 665 56.37 -61.77 47.19
N VAL A 666 56.13 -61.02 46.12
CA VAL A 666 57.11 -60.83 45.03
C VAL A 666 58.34 -60.06 45.54
N ALA A 667 58.15 -59.01 46.33
CA ALA A 667 59.26 -58.27 46.94
C ALA A 667 60.07 -59.14 47.92
N ALA A 668 59.42 -59.97 48.74
CA ALA A 668 60.08 -60.91 49.63
C ALA A 668 60.82 -62.03 48.86
N MET A 669 60.26 -62.52 47.75
CA MET A 669 60.93 -63.45 46.84
C MET A 669 62.15 -62.81 46.17
N LEU A 670 62.07 -61.55 45.74
CA LEU A 670 63.20 -60.83 45.16
C LEU A 670 64.29 -60.52 46.22
N LEU A 671 63.90 -60.15 47.43
CA LEU A 671 64.81 -59.93 48.56
C LEU A 671 65.47 -61.23 49.02
N SER A 672 64.73 -62.34 49.10
CA SER A 672 65.29 -63.65 49.44
C SER A 672 66.21 -64.15 48.33
N MET A 673 65.90 -63.93 47.05
CA MET A 673 66.79 -64.22 45.93
C MET A 673 68.04 -63.33 45.93
N ALA A 674 67.92 -62.07 46.35
CA ALA A 674 69.06 -61.17 46.54
C ALA A 674 69.92 -61.59 47.74
N LEU A 675 69.30 -62.00 48.86
CA LEU A 675 69.97 -62.57 50.02
C LEU A 675 70.64 -63.89 49.69
N LEU A 676 70.00 -64.78 48.92
CA LEU A 676 70.62 -66.02 48.42
C LEU A 676 71.79 -65.69 47.50
N LYS A 677 71.68 -64.70 46.61
CA LYS A 677 72.80 -64.25 45.78
C LYS A 677 73.93 -63.64 46.62
N CYS A 678 73.63 -62.90 47.68
CA CYS A 678 74.61 -62.35 48.62
C CYS A 678 75.26 -63.44 49.49
N LEU A 679 74.50 -64.42 49.97
CA LEU A 679 75.00 -65.58 50.70
C LEU A 679 75.80 -66.51 49.79
N LYS A 680 75.42 -66.68 48.51
CA LYS A 680 76.22 -67.41 47.52
C LYS A 680 77.51 -66.65 47.18
N ARG A 681 77.49 -65.31 47.14
CA ARG A 681 78.72 -64.48 47.02
C ARG A 681 79.60 -64.54 48.28
N ARG A 682 79.02 -64.60 49.49
CA ARG A 682 79.77 -64.78 50.74
C ARG A 682 80.30 -66.21 50.91
N ALA A 683 79.55 -67.23 50.47
CA ALA A 683 80.01 -68.62 50.43
C ALA A 683 81.08 -68.85 49.35
N LEU A 684 81.05 -68.12 48.23
CA LEU A 684 82.17 -68.06 47.27
C LEU A 684 83.40 -67.31 47.80
N MET A 685 83.24 -66.45 48.82
CA MET A 685 84.38 -65.77 49.50
C MET A 685 84.89 -66.51 50.74
N VAL A 686 84.22 -67.59 51.18
CA VAL A 686 84.64 -68.41 52.34
C VAL A 686 85.05 -69.84 51.91
N ASN A 687 84.75 -70.28 50.68
CA ASN A 687 85.33 -71.48 50.06
C ASN A 687 86.43 -71.15 49.01
N VAL A 688 87.05 -69.98 49.12
CA VAL A 688 88.47 -69.82 48.80
C VAL A 688 89.21 -70.05 50.12
N GLU A 689 89.30 -71.33 50.47
CA GLU A 689 90.19 -71.83 51.49
C GLU A 689 91.56 -72.06 50.82
N TYR A 690 92.64 -71.86 51.58
CA TYR A 690 94.06 -72.06 51.27
C TYR A 690 94.88 -70.86 50.77
#